data_AF-A0ABD1K549-F1
#
_entry.id   AF-A0ABD1K549-F1
#
_cell.length_a   1.000
_cell.length_b   1.000
_cell.length_c   1.000
_cell.angle_alpha   90.00
_cell.angle_beta   90.00
_cell.angle_gamma   90.00
#
_symmetry.space_group_name_H-M   'P 1'
#
loop_
_entity.id
_entity.type
_entity.pdbx_description
1 polymer ?
#
loop_
_entity_poly.entity_id
_entity_poly.type
_entity_poly.pdbx_seq_one_letter_code
_entity_poly.pdbx_strand_id
1 'polypeptide(L)'
;MLVGRLLRWFREREFRDPGHQRGDGGQQGEEVGQRRPAALVPDEDRWVREGQTGTGTGGHRDRDAEAQGHRDTGAQGHRDTRAQGQGRRDTGRRGAGTQGHRGAEAQGRRVCIPMSTCTTSPLAGGRLAFNAIVHKHRPDLIEFENLKRSNAHYNLQNAFNVAEKELGLTKLLDPEDVNVDQPDEKSIITYVATYYHYFSKMKALAVEGKRIGKVLDYAIEADQLIEKYETLASELLQWIEQTIVTLNRPPAGQLAQRRTEPAAGLQHLPHRREAAQVSHTHTHTHTHKQNQLQAFNTYRTVEKPPKFTEKGNLEVLLFTIQSKMRANNQKVYMPREGKLISDINKAWERLEKAEHERELALRNELIRQEKLEMLAARFDRKAAMRETWLSENQRLVSQDNFGVDLGAVEAATRKHEAIETDIGAYGERVAAVEAVARELEAEGYHEVRRILARRDNVLRLWEYLKELLAARRERLNAHRDLQRLLQEMRHIMDWTADMKGQLQSQDCGKHLHDVEDLLQKHNLVEADISAQAERIRAVQASAQRFTSDTQTYKPCEPALVSERVGQLGGAYEELGRLAGWRRGRLEESRRLWQFLWELGEEAAWIREQEQILASGDCGRDLSSALHLLSKHEAFRDEMAARYGPLGHSIAAGEQLVREGHSGAPEVTERIADVRAQWAHLEETSKLREQRLKESVALHQFQTDANDMEAWMLEALRQVSSEEVGHDEFSTQTLARKQREVEEEIQSHRSLIDSLQEQALTLPQAFARSPQVEGRLPAMEQQYEELVSLSLLRRQALEGALALYRMFSEAGACQLWVEEKEQWLHAMDIPTN
;
A
#
# COMPACT_ATOMS: atom_id res chain seq x y z
N MET A 1 146.82 27.13 -20.07
CA MET A 1 145.82 28.24 -19.99
C MET A 1 144.35 27.79 -20.23
N LEU A 2 143.98 26.51 -20.08
CA LEU A 2 142.59 26.02 -20.27
C LEU A 2 141.74 26.03 -18.99
N VAL A 3 142.31 25.66 -17.84
CA VAL A 3 141.59 25.51 -16.55
C VAL A 3 140.85 26.80 -16.13
N GLY A 4 141.45 27.97 -16.40
CA GLY A 4 140.85 29.30 -16.13
C GLY A 4 139.68 29.72 -17.03
N ARG A 5 139.22 28.83 -17.93
CA ARG A 5 137.95 28.96 -18.68
C ARG A 5 136.86 28.06 -18.11
N LEU A 6 137.18 26.82 -17.74
CA LEU A 6 136.25 25.88 -17.09
C LEU A 6 135.73 26.41 -15.74
N LEU A 7 136.60 27.01 -14.91
CA LEU A 7 136.18 27.58 -13.61
C LEU A 7 135.33 28.86 -13.72
N ARG A 8 135.21 29.45 -14.92
CA ARG A 8 134.33 30.60 -15.17
C ARG A 8 132.92 30.20 -15.62
N TRP A 9 132.73 28.94 -16.03
CA TRP A 9 131.44 28.39 -16.44
C TRP A 9 130.52 28.07 -15.25
N PHE A 10 131.10 27.86 -14.06
CA PHE A 10 130.37 27.41 -12.86
C PHE A 10 129.72 28.53 -12.01
N ARG A 11 129.64 29.77 -12.52
CA ARG A 11 129.21 30.94 -11.72
C ARG A 11 128.46 32.01 -12.50
N GLU A 12 127.47 31.66 -13.33
CA GLU A 12 126.49 32.65 -13.80
C GLU A 12 125.17 32.05 -14.33
N ARG A 13 124.09 32.82 -14.17
CA ARG A 13 122.73 32.69 -14.76
C ARG A 13 121.82 31.51 -14.36
N GLU A 14 120.97 31.83 -13.39
CA GLU A 14 119.52 31.54 -13.48
C GLU A 14 118.82 32.54 -14.45
N PHE A 15 117.58 32.20 -14.86
CA PHE A 15 116.55 33.06 -15.51
C PHE A 15 116.92 33.95 -16.71
N ARG A 16 116.57 33.50 -17.93
CA ARG A 16 115.41 34.03 -18.70
C ARG A 16 115.11 33.23 -20.00
N ASP A 17 113.83 33.20 -20.36
CA ASP A 17 113.26 32.77 -21.65
C ASP A 17 113.66 33.78 -22.77
N PRO A 18 113.82 33.38 -24.06
CA PRO A 18 112.64 33.30 -24.96
C PRO A 18 112.70 32.28 -26.15
N GLY A 19 111.64 31.49 -26.33
CA GLY A 19 110.75 31.48 -27.51
C GLY A 19 111.16 30.99 -28.94
N HIS A 20 110.12 30.58 -29.70
CA HIS A 20 110.00 30.44 -31.19
C HIS A 20 110.84 29.33 -31.90
N GLN A 21 110.31 28.53 -32.85
CA GLN A 21 109.55 28.91 -34.06
C GLN A 21 108.59 27.82 -34.62
N ARG A 22 107.57 28.27 -35.39
CA ARG A 22 106.99 27.75 -36.67
C ARG A 22 106.86 26.22 -36.90
N GLY A 23 105.77 25.68 -37.49
CA GLY A 23 104.52 26.21 -38.07
C GLY A 23 103.57 25.02 -38.33
N ASP A 24 102.49 25.05 -39.12
CA ASP A 24 101.84 26.08 -39.95
C ASP A 24 100.38 25.60 -40.28
N GLY A 25 99.52 26.45 -40.85
CA GLY A 25 98.38 25.99 -41.68
C GLY A 25 96.95 25.92 -41.11
N GLY A 26 96.26 27.08 -41.03
CA GLY A 26 94.81 27.24 -41.28
C GLY A 26 93.76 26.58 -40.34
N GLN A 27 92.46 26.90 -40.45
CA GLN A 27 91.78 28.01 -41.16
C GLN A 27 90.32 28.15 -40.66
N GLN A 28 89.87 29.38 -40.36
CA GLN A 28 88.44 29.80 -40.20
C GLN A 28 87.62 29.12 -39.06
N GLY A 29 86.57 29.72 -38.49
CA GLY A 29 86.04 31.08 -38.56
C GLY A 29 84.55 31.14 -38.15
N GLU A 30 84.15 32.16 -37.36
CA GLU A 30 82.74 32.63 -37.19
C GLU A 30 81.68 31.63 -36.62
N GLU A 31 80.50 32.02 -36.11
CA GLU A 31 80.17 33.21 -35.30
C GLU A 31 79.00 32.92 -34.32
N VAL A 32 78.49 33.96 -33.64
CA VAL A 32 77.35 33.97 -32.71
C VAL A 32 76.01 33.77 -33.45
N GLY A 33 75.00 33.11 -32.85
CA GLY A 33 73.65 33.09 -33.47
C GLY A 33 72.51 32.42 -32.69
N GLN A 34 71.65 33.23 -32.07
CA GLN A 34 70.45 32.84 -31.33
C GLN A 34 69.30 32.20 -32.15
N ARG A 35 68.41 31.47 -31.43
CA ARG A 35 66.95 31.28 -31.65
C ARG A 35 66.44 30.51 -32.89
N ARG A 36 65.48 29.61 -32.63
CA ARG A 36 64.41 29.19 -33.55
C ARG A 36 63.04 29.53 -32.95
N PRO A 37 62.03 29.83 -33.78
CA PRO A 37 60.64 29.47 -33.48
C PRO A 37 59.86 28.92 -34.71
N ALA A 38 58.59 28.58 -34.46
CA ALA A 38 57.44 28.49 -35.41
C ALA A 38 57.26 27.27 -36.34
N ALA A 39 56.14 26.54 -36.10
CA ALA A 39 55.18 25.97 -37.05
C ALA A 39 53.91 25.59 -36.21
N LEU A 40 52.78 26.30 -36.29
CA LEU A 40 51.65 26.20 -37.26
C LEU A 40 50.71 24.99 -36.96
N VAL A 41 49.49 25.15 -36.42
CA VAL A 41 48.23 25.72 -37.02
C VAL A 41 47.81 24.95 -38.28
N PRO A 42 46.53 24.53 -38.49
CA PRO A 42 45.26 24.97 -37.87
C PRO A 42 44.49 23.83 -37.14
N ASP A 43 43.15 23.77 -37.15
CA ASP A 43 42.10 24.41 -36.31
C ASP A 43 40.78 23.59 -36.56
N GLU A 44 39.51 23.89 -36.18
CA GLU A 44 38.82 25.01 -35.49
C GLU A 44 37.55 24.49 -34.72
N ASP A 45 36.35 25.07 -34.96
CA ASP A 45 34.97 24.70 -34.58
C ASP A 45 34.48 24.78 -33.11
N ARG A 46 33.25 25.30 -32.92
CA ARG A 46 32.63 25.59 -31.60
C ARG A 46 31.11 25.35 -31.58
N TRP A 47 30.60 25.03 -30.38
CA TRP A 47 29.23 24.60 -30.10
C TRP A 47 28.11 25.64 -30.30
N VAL A 48 26.90 25.08 -30.45
CA VAL A 48 25.59 25.71 -30.63
C VAL A 48 25.07 26.37 -29.33
N ARG A 49 24.17 27.37 -29.51
CA ARG A 49 23.13 28.02 -28.65
C ARG A 49 22.89 27.49 -27.21
N GLU A 50 22.33 28.22 -26.23
CA GLU A 50 21.21 29.21 -26.25
C GLU A 50 21.41 30.37 -25.23
N GLY A 51 20.39 31.21 -24.97
CA GLY A 51 20.47 32.34 -24.01
C GLY A 51 19.14 33.06 -23.74
N GLN A 52 19.20 34.20 -23.03
CA GLN A 52 18.07 35.02 -22.50
C GLN A 52 17.32 34.33 -21.32
N THR A 53 16.80 34.99 -20.28
CA THR A 53 16.84 36.37 -19.70
C THR A 53 16.59 36.23 -18.17
N GLY A 54 16.70 37.22 -17.27
CA GLY A 54 17.04 38.66 -17.32
C GLY A 54 16.68 39.36 -15.99
N THR A 55 16.91 40.67 -15.86
CA THR A 55 16.72 41.53 -14.63
C THR A 55 17.68 41.22 -13.45
N GLY A 56 18.03 42.15 -12.56
CA GLY A 56 17.80 43.61 -12.54
C GLY A 56 18.23 44.26 -11.19
N THR A 57 18.68 45.53 -11.22
CA THR A 57 19.19 46.35 -10.08
C THR A 57 20.50 45.88 -9.41
N GLY A 58 21.38 46.74 -8.86
CA GLY A 58 21.57 48.18 -9.08
C GLY A 58 21.80 49.04 -7.83
N GLY A 59 23.05 49.48 -7.56
CA GLY A 59 23.33 50.61 -6.66
C GLY A 59 24.68 50.59 -5.92
N HIS A 60 25.46 51.69 -6.05
CA HIS A 60 26.55 52.20 -5.18
C HIS A 60 27.75 51.26 -4.85
N ARG A 61 29.02 51.70 -4.91
CA ARG A 61 29.73 52.81 -4.20
C ARG A 61 29.79 52.57 -2.67
N ASP A 62 30.87 52.86 -1.95
CA ASP A 62 32.05 53.73 -2.21
C ASP A 62 33.41 53.08 -1.84
N ARG A 63 34.50 53.85 -1.95
CA ARG A 63 35.78 53.61 -1.25
C ARG A 63 35.71 54.20 0.16
N ASP A 64 36.57 53.76 1.07
CA ASP A 64 37.63 54.62 1.66
C ASP A 64 38.51 53.83 2.65
N ALA A 65 39.45 54.52 3.31
CA ALA A 65 40.53 53.95 4.12
C ALA A 65 40.54 54.55 5.56
N GLU A 66 41.72 54.53 6.20
CA GLU A 66 42.01 54.95 7.59
C GLU A 66 41.48 53.98 8.67
N ALA A 67 42.23 53.40 9.62
CA ALA A 67 43.57 53.61 10.22
C ALA A 67 43.63 54.42 11.54
N GLN A 68 43.41 53.71 12.65
CA GLN A 68 43.85 53.97 14.05
C GLN A 68 43.44 52.73 14.90
N GLY A 69 44.05 52.36 16.04
CA GLY A 69 45.26 52.86 16.71
C GLY A 69 45.32 52.33 18.17
N HIS A 70 46.53 52.06 18.69
CA HIS A 70 46.84 51.61 20.09
C HIS A 70 46.40 50.15 20.44
N ARG A 71 47.15 49.33 21.23
CA ARG A 71 47.93 49.49 22.49
C ARG A 71 47.04 49.68 23.73
N ASP A 72 47.31 49.19 24.94
CA ASP A 72 48.31 48.27 25.57
C ASP A 72 47.64 47.74 26.89
N THR A 73 48.04 46.73 27.68
CA THR A 73 49.21 45.81 27.79
C THR A 73 48.77 44.53 28.58
N GLY A 74 49.62 43.49 28.70
CA GLY A 74 49.41 42.42 29.72
C GLY A 74 50.47 41.31 29.74
N ALA A 75 51.30 41.23 30.79
CA ALA A 75 52.39 40.25 30.91
C ALA A 75 52.76 39.91 32.36
N GLN A 76 53.55 38.83 32.54
CA GLN A 76 54.20 38.34 33.79
C GLN A 76 53.25 37.74 34.86
N GLY A 77 53.63 36.75 35.67
CA GLY A 77 54.81 35.86 35.64
C GLY A 77 55.57 35.72 36.99
N HIS A 78 55.93 34.49 37.37
CA HIS A 78 56.89 34.14 38.45
C HIS A 78 57.64 32.84 38.01
N ARG A 79 58.96 32.60 38.22
CA ARG A 79 59.90 32.81 39.36
C ARG A 79 59.70 31.79 40.51
N ASP A 80 60.73 31.32 41.24
CA ASP A 80 62.19 31.63 41.27
C ASP A 80 62.97 30.44 41.89
N THR A 81 64.31 30.42 41.81
CA THR A 81 65.28 30.26 42.96
C THR A 81 66.72 29.88 42.53
N ARG A 82 67.68 29.98 43.48
CA ARG A 82 69.13 30.15 43.23
C ARG A 82 69.94 29.83 44.51
N ALA A 83 71.03 29.04 44.44
CA ALA A 83 72.10 29.04 45.47
C ALA A 83 73.43 28.38 45.02
N GLN A 84 74.51 28.81 45.67
CA GLN A 84 75.94 28.58 45.44
C GLN A 84 76.51 27.22 45.90
N GLY A 85 77.74 26.89 45.51
CA GLY A 85 78.59 25.86 46.12
C GLY A 85 80.03 25.85 45.55
N GLN A 86 81.05 25.52 46.36
CA GLN A 86 82.48 25.53 45.98
C GLN A 86 83.18 24.21 46.41
N GLY A 87 84.22 23.72 45.70
CA GLY A 87 85.20 22.81 46.32
C GLY A 87 86.05 21.86 45.45
N ARG A 88 87.37 22.15 45.38
CA ARG A 88 88.55 21.22 45.40
C ARG A 88 88.65 19.96 44.48
N ARG A 89 89.54 20.09 43.48
CA ARG A 89 90.80 19.33 43.21
C ARG A 89 90.94 17.79 43.42
N ASP A 90 91.59 17.20 42.39
CA ASP A 90 92.62 16.13 42.38
C ASP A 90 92.32 14.70 42.90
N THR A 91 92.34 13.69 42.01
CA THR A 91 93.53 12.81 41.79
C THR A 91 93.34 11.67 40.77
N GLY A 92 94.24 11.54 39.79
CA GLY A 92 94.63 10.27 39.13
C GLY A 92 93.69 9.64 38.05
N ARG A 93 94.13 8.67 37.21
CA ARG A 93 95.49 8.15 36.96
C ARG A 93 95.61 7.25 35.68
N ARG A 94 96.32 7.73 34.63
CA ARG A 94 96.89 6.95 33.47
C ARG A 94 95.85 6.29 32.52
N GLY A 95 96.16 5.88 31.28
CA GLY A 95 97.34 5.94 30.38
C GLY A 95 97.06 5.03 29.14
N ALA A 96 97.75 5.04 27.99
CA ALA A 96 98.96 5.73 27.47
C ALA A 96 98.63 6.42 26.11
N GLY A 97 99.47 7.15 25.34
CA GLY A 97 100.87 6.95 24.89
C GLY A 97 100.88 6.29 23.49
N THR A 98 101.59 6.72 22.44
CA THR A 98 102.82 7.55 22.26
C THR A 98 102.62 8.64 21.17
N GLN A 99 103.26 9.83 21.15
CA GLN A 99 104.69 10.19 20.90
C GLN A 99 105.27 9.60 19.59
N GLY A 100 106.08 10.29 18.76
CA GLY A 100 106.67 11.67 18.76
C GLY A 100 107.36 11.94 17.40
N HIS A 101 108.18 12.97 17.13
CA HIS A 101 108.65 14.16 17.86
C HIS A 101 109.23 15.23 16.87
N ARG A 102 109.71 16.40 17.34
CA ARG A 102 110.29 17.49 16.50
C ARG A 102 111.84 17.58 16.58
N GLY A 103 112.47 18.18 15.57
CA GLY A 103 113.80 18.83 15.58
C GLY A 103 114.20 19.28 14.14
N ALA A 104 114.84 20.41 13.79
CA ALA A 104 115.42 21.61 14.42
C ALA A 104 116.95 21.78 14.20
N GLU A 105 117.35 23.06 13.97
CA GLU A 105 118.67 23.68 14.17
C GLU A 105 119.84 23.62 13.15
N ALA A 106 120.74 24.61 13.38
CA ALA A 106 122.15 24.75 13.01
C ALA A 106 122.57 25.30 11.62
N GLN A 107 123.25 26.46 11.66
CA GLN A 107 124.08 27.01 10.58
C GLN A 107 125.57 26.76 10.89
N GLY A 108 126.36 26.31 9.91
CA GLY A 108 127.80 26.06 10.08
C GLY A 108 128.67 26.88 9.13
N ARG A 109 129.63 27.65 9.67
CA ARG A 109 130.66 28.36 8.87
C ARG A 109 131.57 27.35 8.16
N ARG A 110 131.72 27.45 6.84
CA ARG A 110 132.71 26.66 6.08
C ARG A 110 134.01 27.44 5.90
N VAL A 111 135.12 26.85 6.34
CA VAL A 111 136.48 27.29 5.99
C VAL A 111 136.76 26.88 4.55
N CYS A 112 137.05 27.85 3.68
CA CYS A 112 137.36 27.60 2.27
C CYS A 112 138.86 27.36 2.06
N ILE A 113 139.26 26.13 1.75
CA ILE A 113 140.59 25.81 1.23
C ILE A 113 140.55 25.96 -0.31
N PRO A 114 141.35 26.85 -0.92
CA PRO A 114 141.35 27.04 -2.37
C PRO A 114 142.13 25.93 -3.09
N MET A 115 141.41 24.99 -3.70
CA MET A 115 141.98 23.93 -4.55
C MET A 115 142.35 24.47 -5.94
N SER A 116 143.39 25.30 -6.00
CA SER A 116 143.93 25.90 -7.23
C SER A 116 145.14 25.13 -7.75
N THR A 117 145.02 24.49 -8.93
CA THR A 117 146.12 23.87 -9.73
C THR A 117 147.07 22.94 -8.97
N CYS A 118 146.78 21.64 -9.01
CA CYS A 118 147.48 20.61 -8.22
C CYS A 118 148.69 20.00 -8.95
N THR A 119 149.74 20.81 -9.20
CA THR A 119 151.05 20.31 -9.67
C THR A 119 152.24 21.20 -9.33
N THR A 120 152.13 22.51 -9.51
CA THR A 120 153.24 23.46 -9.27
C THR A 120 152.83 24.60 -8.36
N SER A 121 153.05 24.42 -7.06
CA SER A 121 153.04 25.48 -6.05
C SER A 121 153.84 25.02 -4.83
N PRO A 122 155.09 25.50 -4.63
CA PRO A 122 155.77 25.28 -3.36
C PRO A 122 154.97 25.97 -2.23
N LEU A 123 155.03 25.39 -1.04
CA LEU A 123 154.35 25.78 0.21
C LEU A 123 152.89 25.24 0.42
N ALA A 124 152.80 24.33 1.40
CA ALA A 124 151.69 24.15 2.36
C ALA A 124 150.26 23.75 1.89
N GLY A 125 149.94 23.71 0.59
CA GLY A 125 148.56 23.49 0.11
C GLY A 125 148.05 22.03 0.10
N GLY A 126 148.70 21.14 -0.65
CA GLY A 126 148.10 19.87 -1.09
C GLY A 126 147.89 18.79 -0.01
N ARG A 127 148.66 18.83 1.08
CA ARG A 127 148.87 17.74 2.07
C ARG A 127 147.68 17.47 3.03
N LEU A 128 146.47 17.89 2.65
CA LEU A 128 145.19 17.65 3.34
C LEU A 128 144.00 17.37 2.39
N ALA A 129 144.17 17.53 1.07
CA ALA A 129 143.06 17.66 0.12
C ALA A 129 142.10 16.44 0.09
N PHE A 130 142.64 15.22 0.08
CA PHE A 130 141.84 13.99 -0.01
C PHE A 130 140.91 13.79 1.21
N ASN A 131 141.36 14.13 2.42
CA ASN A 131 140.50 14.12 3.62
C ASN A 131 139.31 15.07 3.46
N ALA A 132 139.53 16.24 2.85
CA ALA A 132 138.48 17.25 2.64
C ALA A 132 137.46 16.82 1.58
N ILE A 133 137.87 16.02 0.57
CA ILE A 133 136.96 15.46 -0.44
C ILE A 133 136.00 14.46 0.20
N VAL A 134 136.50 13.54 1.02
CA VAL A 134 135.67 12.59 1.78
C VAL A 134 134.73 13.34 2.73
N HIS A 135 135.26 14.15 3.65
CA HIS A 135 134.48 14.86 4.66
C HIS A 135 133.40 15.78 4.07
N LYS A 136 133.59 16.33 2.86
CA LYS A 136 132.59 17.16 2.18
C LYS A 136 131.35 16.38 1.73
N HIS A 137 131.48 15.09 1.44
CA HIS A 137 130.41 14.23 0.92
C HIS A 137 129.90 13.19 1.95
N ARG A 138 130.78 12.77 2.86
CA ARG A 138 130.52 11.90 4.02
C ARG A 138 131.30 12.45 5.23
N PRO A 139 130.77 13.48 5.92
CA PRO A 139 131.45 14.08 7.08
C PRO A 139 131.59 13.12 8.26
N ASP A 140 130.76 12.08 8.29
CA ASP A 140 130.76 10.99 9.24
C ASP A 140 132.01 10.09 9.23
N LEU A 141 132.87 10.20 8.19
CA LEU A 141 133.99 9.26 7.99
C LEU A 141 135.39 9.81 8.35
N ILE A 142 135.57 11.13 8.57
CA ILE A 142 136.89 11.72 8.88
C ILE A 142 136.77 12.89 9.87
N GLU A 143 137.45 12.80 11.01
CA GLU A 143 137.64 13.90 11.97
C GLU A 143 138.61 14.96 11.43
N PHE A 144 138.10 15.85 10.56
CA PHE A 144 138.95 16.78 9.82
C PHE A 144 139.69 17.82 10.70
N GLU A 145 139.20 18.11 11.91
CA GLU A 145 139.81 19.11 12.81
C GLU A 145 141.08 18.60 13.53
N ASN A 146 141.23 17.29 13.71
CA ASN A 146 142.39 16.69 14.40
C ASN A 146 143.64 16.56 13.50
N LEU A 147 143.53 16.81 12.20
CA LEU A 147 144.59 16.59 11.21
C LEU A 147 145.59 17.76 11.13
N LYS A 148 146.79 17.57 11.72
CA LYS A 148 147.86 18.59 11.73
C LYS A 148 148.62 18.62 10.40
N ARG A 149 148.85 19.84 9.87
CA ARG A 149 149.52 20.08 8.57
C ARG A 149 150.97 19.57 8.49
N SER A 150 151.64 19.36 9.63
CA SER A 150 153.01 18.85 9.69
C SER A 150 153.11 17.37 9.33
N ASN A 151 152.08 16.55 9.59
CA ASN A 151 152.14 15.09 9.39
C ASN A 151 151.50 14.67 8.06
N ALA A 152 152.11 15.11 6.96
CA ALA A 152 151.58 14.99 5.61
C ALA A 152 151.30 13.54 5.18
N HIS A 153 152.27 12.64 5.41
CA HIS A 153 152.17 11.22 5.06
C HIS A 153 151.01 10.54 5.80
N TYR A 154 150.87 10.75 7.11
CA TYR A 154 149.74 10.24 7.90
C TYR A 154 148.38 10.74 7.38
N ASN A 155 148.28 12.05 7.09
CA ASN A 155 147.04 12.63 6.58
C ASN A 155 146.62 11.98 5.26
N LEU A 156 147.56 11.74 4.34
CA LEU A 156 147.29 11.07 3.05
C LEU A 156 146.90 9.60 3.26
N GLN A 157 147.67 8.85 4.06
CA GLN A 157 147.37 7.45 4.39
C GLN A 157 145.97 7.29 5.01
N ASN A 158 145.55 8.21 5.88
CA ASN A 158 144.22 8.21 6.47
C ASN A 158 143.12 8.36 5.41
N ALA A 159 143.24 9.36 4.51
CA ALA A 159 142.25 9.59 3.47
C ALA A 159 142.13 8.39 2.50
N PHE A 160 143.26 7.75 2.17
CA PHE A 160 143.30 6.60 1.28
C PHE A 160 142.74 5.34 1.96
N ASN A 161 143.06 5.12 3.25
CA ASN A 161 142.50 4.02 4.05
C ASN A 161 140.97 4.13 4.21
N VAL A 162 140.47 5.32 4.55
CA VAL A 162 139.02 5.55 4.73
C VAL A 162 138.28 5.41 3.39
N ALA A 163 138.86 5.91 2.29
CA ALA A 163 138.25 5.79 0.97
C ALA A 163 138.17 4.34 0.48
N GLU A 164 139.21 3.55 0.68
CA GLU A 164 139.20 2.13 0.32
C GLU A 164 138.19 1.35 1.19
N LYS A 165 138.23 1.53 2.51
CA LYS A 165 137.44 0.72 3.46
C LYS A 165 135.97 1.10 3.52
N GLU A 166 135.64 2.38 3.50
CA GLU A 166 134.28 2.90 3.76
C GLU A 166 133.57 3.42 2.49
N LEU A 167 134.32 3.64 1.38
CA LEU A 167 133.76 4.03 0.08
C LEU A 167 134.04 3.02 -1.05
N GLY A 168 134.84 1.96 -0.79
CA GLY A 168 135.21 0.96 -1.80
C GLY A 168 136.17 1.48 -2.89
N LEU A 169 136.87 2.59 -2.63
CA LEU A 169 137.75 3.25 -3.60
C LEU A 169 139.19 2.74 -3.47
N THR A 170 139.49 1.66 -4.19
CA THR A 170 140.80 1.00 -4.30
C THR A 170 141.95 2.00 -4.33
N LYS A 171 142.96 1.85 -3.46
CA LYS A 171 144.12 2.78 -3.49
C LYS A 171 144.84 2.71 -4.84
N LEU A 172 144.99 3.87 -5.49
CA LEU A 172 145.76 4.06 -6.73
C LEU A 172 147.00 4.95 -6.52
N LEU A 173 147.28 5.33 -5.28
CA LEU A 173 148.37 6.19 -4.84
C LEU A 173 148.78 5.76 -3.44
N ASP A 174 150.08 5.70 -3.18
CA ASP A 174 150.63 5.63 -1.83
C ASP A 174 150.94 7.05 -1.30
N PRO A 175 151.09 7.24 0.03
CA PRO A 175 151.33 8.57 0.60
C PRO A 175 152.65 9.20 0.15
N GLU A 176 153.61 8.39 -0.30
CA GLU A 176 154.93 8.86 -0.76
C GLU A 176 154.85 9.49 -2.15
N ASP A 177 154.08 8.90 -3.09
CA ASP A 177 153.82 9.44 -4.44
C ASP A 177 153.27 10.88 -4.44
N VAL A 178 152.59 11.25 -3.34
CA VAL A 178 151.91 12.55 -3.17
C VAL A 178 152.66 13.48 -2.20
N ASN A 179 153.64 12.98 -1.44
CA ASN A 179 154.40 13.78 -0.47
C ASN A 179 155.79 14.25 -0.97
N VAL A 180 156.09 14.05 -2.25
CA VAL A 180 157.23 14.65 -2.96
C VAL A 180 157.00 16.12 -3.34
N ASP A 181 158.06 16.83 -3.75
CA ASP A 181 157.97 18.26 -4.15
C ASP A 181 157.31 18.48 -5.53
N GLN A 182 157.28 17.45 -6.39
CA GLN A 182 156.47 17.39 -7.62
C GLN A 182 155.83 15.99 -7.76
N PRO A 183 154.57 15.81 -7.34
CA PRO A 183 153.84 14.56 -7.56
C PRO A 183 153.25 14.51 -8.98
N ASP A 184 152.97 13.30 -9.49
CA ASP A 184 152.39 13.14 -10.84
C ASP A 184 150.92 13.60 -10.91
N GLU A 185 150.66 14.53 -11.82
CA GLU A 185 149.32 15.08 -12.06
C GLU A 185 148.34 14.00 -12.55
N LYS A 186 148.80 13.05 -13.37
CA LYS A 186 147.91 12.04 -13.95
C LYS A 186 147.40 11.09 -12.87
N SER A 187 148.28 10.59 -12.02
CA SER A 187 147.93 9.66 -10.94
C SER A 187 147.03 10.33 -9.89
N ILE A 188 147.31 11.60 -9.52
CA ILE A 188 146.42 12.41 -8.67
C ILE A 188 145.03 12.61 -9.30
N ILE A 189 144.96 13.02 -10.57
CA ILE A 189 143.68 13.23 -11.27
C ILE A 189 142.90 11.91 -11.40
N THR A 190 143.57 10.81 -11.76
CA THR A 190 142.95 9.50 -11.88
C THR A 190 142.34 9.04 -10.55
N TYR A 191 143.04 9.18 -9.43
CA TYR A 191 142.46 8.78 -8.15
C TYR A 191 141.31 9.71 -7.72
N VAL A 192 141.45 11.04 -7.87
CA VAL A 192 140.37 12.01 -7.59
C VAL A 192 139.11 11.77 -8.44
N ALA A 193 139.26 11.30 -9.68
CA ALA A 193 138.14 10.95 -10.54
C ALA A 193 137.29 9.79 -9.99
N THR A 194 137.89 8.82 -9.28
CA THR A 194 137.14 7.70 -8.67
C THR A 194 136.14 8.19 -7.62
N TYR A 195 136.56 9.11 -6.72
CA TYR A 195 135.68 9.78 -5.75
C TYR A 195 134.54 10.52 -6.44
N TYR A 196 134.80 11.20 -7.56
CA TYR A 196 133.77 11.94 -8.31
C TYR A 196 132.70 11.00 -8.88
N HIS A 197 133.10 9.90 -9.54
CA HIS A 197 132.15 8.94 -10.12
C HIS A 197 131.26 8.29 -9.06
N TYR A 198 131.81 7.92 -7.91
CA TYR A 198 131.06 7.36 -6.78
C TYR A 198 129.97 8.31 -6.27
N PHE A 199 130.35 9.54 -5.90
CA PHE A 199 129.38 10.51 -5.35
C PHE A 199 128.41 11.09 -6.39
N SER A 200 128.71 10.98 -7.69
CA SER A 200 127.77 11.33 -8.76
C SER A 200 126.66 10.28 -8.88
N LYS A 201 127.01 8.98 -8.88
CA LYS A 201 126.05 7.86 -9.02
C LYS A 201 124.95 7.87 -7.94
N MET A 202 125.29 8.22 -6.70
CA MET A 202 124.31 8.34 -5.60
C MET A 202 123.20 9.38 -5.88
N LYS A 203 123.47 10.45 -6.63
CA LYS A 203 122.48 11.51 -6.88
C LYS A 203 121.44 11.15 -7.93
N ALA A 204 121.78 10.30 -8.90
CA ALA A 204 120.85 9.92 -9.98
C ALA A 204 119.64 9.12 -9.46
N LEU A 205 119.90 8.09 -8.64
CA LEU A 205 118.88 7.19 -8.07
C LEU A 205 117.79 7.94 -7.27
N ALA A 206 118.16 9.03 -6.58
CA ALA A 206 117.23 9.85 -5.81
C ALA A 206 116.27 10.69 -6.68
N VAL A 207 116.56 10.88 -7.97
CA VAL A 207 115.68 11.59 -8.92
C VAL A 207 114.69 10.63 -9.58
N GLU A 208 115.11 9.41 -9.87
CA GLU A 208 114.27 8.38 -10.53
C GLU A 208 113.08 7.98 -9.65
N GLY A 209 113.30 7.73 -8.35
CA GLY A 209 112.22 7.45 -7.39
C GLY A 209 111.16 8.57 -7.33
N LYS A 210 111.56 9.83 -7.49
CA LYS A 210 110.61 10.97 -7.53
C LYS A 210 109.79 11.04 -8.82
N ARG A 211 110.24 10.44 -9.93
CA ARG A 211 109.44 10.34 -11.16
C ARG A 211 108.40 9.23 -11.06
N ILE A 212 108.76 8.09 -10.45
CA ILE A 212 107.84 6.98 -10.21
C ILE A 212 106.72 7.40 -9.25
N GLY A 213 107.06 8.08 -8.14
CA GLY A 213 106.08 8.61 -7.18
C GLY A 213 104.96 9.43 -7.84
N LYS A 214 105.32 10.43 -8.67
CA LYS A 214 104.33 11.26 -9.37
C LYS A 214 103.36 10.48 -10.28
N VAL A 215 103.83 9.42 -10.94
CA VAL A 215 102.96 8.60 -11.80
C VAL A 215 101.99 7.76 -10.95
N LEU A 216 102.45 7.29 -9.79
CA LEU A 216 101.60 6.60 -8.81
C LEU A 216 100.57 7.55 -8.17
N ASP A 217 100.98 8.78 -7.82
CA ASP A 217 100.09 9.82 -7.29
C ASP A 217 98.93 10.11 -8.26
N TYR A 218 99.22 10.23 -9.56
CA TYR A 218 98.19 10.44 -10.60
C TYR A 218 97.26 9.22 -10.80
N ALA A 219 97.73 8.00 -10.56
CA ALA A 219 96.88 6.81 -10.60
C ALA A 219 95.94 6.77 -9.39
N ILE A 220 96.48 7.01 -8.18
CA ILE A 220 95.71 7.07 -6.93
C ILE A 220 94.65 8.17 -6.98
N GLU A 221 94.97 9.35 -7.52
CA GLU A 221 93.99 10.43 -7.68
C GLU A 221 92.86 10.06 -8.67
N ALA A 222 93.20 9.37 -9.77
CA ALA A 222 92.21 8.91 -10.74
C ALA A 222 91.27 7.85 -10.14
N ASP A 223 91.81 6.85 -9.45
CA ASP A 223 91.03 5.79 -8.80
C ASP A 223 90.11 6.35 -7.70
N GLN A 224 90.59 7.30 -6.88
CA GLN A 224 89.76 7.99 -5.88
C GLN A 224 88.60 8.81 -6.49
N LEU A 225 88.77 9.36 -7.69
CA LEU A 225 87.70 10.08 -8.39
C LEU A 225 86.71 9.10 -9.02
N ILE A 226 87.19 7.97 -9.56
CA ILE A 226 86.37 6.86 -10.08
C ILE A 226 85.51 6.26 -8.96
N GLU A 227 86.09 5.96 -7.80
CA GLU A 227 85.37 5.43 -6.63
C GLU A 227 84.28 6.40 -6.15
N LYS A 228 84.57 7.70 -6.09
CA LYS A 228 83.58 8.75 -5.79
C LYS A 228 82.44 8.78 -6.80
N TYR A 229 82.75 8.71 -8.10
CA TYR A 229 81.72 8.65 -9.14
C TYR A 229 80.85 7.38 -9.01
N GLU A 230 81.47 6.21 -8.87
CA GLU A 230 80.77 4.93 -8.73
C GLU A 230 79.89 4.87 -7.48
N THR A 231 80.29 5.54 -6.39
CA THR A 231 79.53 5.64 -5.14
C THR A 231 78.34 6.58 -5.30
N LEU A 232 78.59 7.84 -5.68
CA LEU A 232 77.54 8.86 -5.85
C LEU A 232 76.50 8.48 -6.92
N ALA A 233 76.93 7.81 -8.00
CA ALA A 233 76.01 7.26 -8.99
C ALA A 233 75.12 6.14 -8.43
N SER A 234 75.65 5.30 -7.52
CA SER A 234 74.86 4.27 -6.84
C SER A 234 73.85 4.88 -5.88
N GLU A 235 74.26 5.85 -5.07
CA GLU A 235 73.39 6.55 -4.13
C GLU A 235 72.24 7.28 -4.84
N LEU A 236 72.53 7.97 -5.96
CA LEU A 236 71.51 8.66 -6.74
C LEU A 236 70.55 7.66 -7.42
N LEU A 237 71.04 6.58 -8.03
CA LEU A 237 70.19 5.55 -8.65
C LEU A 237 69.32 4.84 -7.61
N GLN A 238 69.88 4.49 -6.45
CA GLN A 238 69.14 3.88 -5.34
C GLN A 238 68.05 4.82 -4.81
N TRP A 239 68.35 6.12 -4.66
CA TRP A 239 67.37 7.12 -4.27
C TRP A 239 66.25 7.28 -5.32
N ILE A 240 66.59 7.29 -6.61
CA ILE A 240 65.62 7.33 -7.71
C ILE A 240 64.66 6.14 -7.63
N GLU A 241 65.18 4.90 -7.48
CA GLU A 241 64.34 3.70 -7.41
C GLU A 241 63.46 3.67 -6.16
N GLN A 242 63.99 4.01 -4.98
CA GLN A 242 63.23 4.11 -3.73
C GLN A 242 62.13 5.19 -3.81
N THR A 243 62.41 6.30 -4.47
CA THR A 243 61.44 7.38 -4.69
C THR A 243 60.36 6.96 -5.67
N ILE A 244 60.70 6.30 -6.79
CA ILE A 244 59.73 5.70 -7.72
C ILE A 244 58.80 4.72 -7.00
N VAL A 245 59.33 3.82 -6.16
CA VAL A 245 58.52 2.88 -5.36
C VAL A 245 57.58 3.62 -4.39
N THR A 246 58.04 4.73 -3.81
CA THR A 246 57.25 5.54 -2.87
C THR A 246 56.13 6.32 -3.57
N LEU A 247 56.40 6.88 -4.76
CA LEU A 247 55.42 7.58 -5.61
C LEU A 247 54.40 6.63 -6.22
N ASN A 248 54.84 5.46 -6.69
CA ASN A 248 53.98 4.43 -7.27
C ASN A 248 53.20 3.62 -6.22
N ARG A 249 53.51 3.76 -4.92
CA ARG A 249 52.77 3.10 -3.85
C ARG A 249 51.30 3.51 -3.92
N PRO A 250 50.37 2.59 -4.28
CA PRO A 250 48.99 2.97 -4.52
C PRO A 250 48.35 3.55 -3.26
N PRO A 251 47.45 4.54 -3.37
CA PRO A 251 46.68 5.00 -2.23
C PRO A 251 45.92 3.81 -1.65
N ALA A 252 46.07 3.56 -0.35
CA ALA A 252 45.38 2.46 0.33
C ALA A 252 43.87 2.61 0.11
N GLY A 253 43.28 1.64 -0.61
CA GLY A 253 41.88 1.70 -1.06
C GLY A 253 41.58 0.80 -2.26
N GLN A 254 42.36 0.88 -3.34
CA GLN A 254 42.01 0.24 -4.63
C GLN A 254 42.11 -1.31 -4.66
N LEU A 255 42.65 -1.95 -3.62
CA LEU A 255 42.79 -3.41 -3.56
C LEU A 255 41.52 -4.17 -3.11
N ALA A 256 40.47 -3.48 -2.66
CA ALA A 256 39.25 -4.11 -2.16
C ALA A 256 38.26 -4.56 -3.26
N GLN A 257 38.22 -3.87 -4.41
CA GLN A 257 37.16 -4.02 -5.43
C GLN A 257 37.36 -5.18 -6.43
N ARG A 258 38.33 -6.08 -6.22
CA ARG A 258 38.62 -7.22 -7.12
C ARG A 258 38.47 -8.61 -6.45
N ARG A 259 37.63 -8.74 -5.42
CA ARG A 259 37.23 -10.04 -4.85
C ARG A 259 35.75 -10.09 -4.48
N THR A 260 34.91 -10.38 -5.48
CA THR A 260 33.49 -10.73 -5.31
C THR A 260 33.14 -11.96 -6.15
N GLU A 261 33.74 -13.10 -5.79
CA GLU A 261 33.20 -14.41 -6.17
C GLU A 261 32.33 -14.93 -5.00
N PRO A 262 31.09 -15.38 -5.23
CA PRO A 262 30.19 -15.82 -4.17
C PRO A 262 30.50 -17.25 -3.73
N ALA A 263 31.53 -17.41 -2.89
CA ALA A 263 31.81 -18.68 -2.21
C ALA A 263 30.70 -18.99 -1.18
N ALA A 264 29.84 -19.95 -1.49
CA ALA A 264 28.74 -20.35 -0.62
C ALA A 264 29.22 -21.23 0.55
N GLY A 265 28.64 -21.00 1.73
CA GLY A 265 28.67 -21.93 2.86
C GLY A 265 29.92 -21.90 3.74
N LEU A 266 29.81 -21.23 4.89
CA LEU A 266 30.06 -21.81 6.22
C LEU A 266 29.60 -20.83 7.32
N GLN A 267 29.02 -21.36 8.39
CA GLN A 267 28.54 -20.59 9.54
C GLN A 267 29.56 -20.62 10.70
N HIS A 268 29.35 -19.75 11.70
CA HIS A 268 30.09 -19.62 12.97
C HIS A 268 31.51 -19.03 12.91
N LEU A 269 31.65 -17.76 13.31
CA LEU A 269 32.41 -17.33 14.51
C LEU A 269 32.40 -15.79 14.67
N PRO A 270 31.86 -15.23 15.78
CA PRO A 270 32.06 -13.83 16.13
C PRO A 270 33.43 -13.58 16.83
N HIS A 271 33.71 -12.31 17.18
CA HIS A 271 34.86 -11.85 17.98
C HIS A 271 36.27 -11.81 17.33
N ARG A 272 36.40 -11.29 16.09
CA ARG A 272 37.66 -10.62 15.67
C ARG A 272 37.52 -9.67 14.46
N ARG A 273 36.77 -8.55 14.60
CA ARG A 273 36.65 -7.53 13.53
C ARG A 273 36.79 -6.05 13.94
N GLU A 274 36.62 -5.70 15.20
CA GLU A 274 36.52 -4.27 15.60
C GLU A 274 37.87 -3.53 15.62
N ALA A 275 38.96 -4.22 15.99
CA ALA A 275 40.30 -3.63 16.10
C ALA A 275 40.92 -3.11 14.79
N ALA A 276 40.34 -3.43 13.62
CA ALA A 276 40.90 -3.09 12.31
C ALA A 276 40.24 -1.87 11.64
N GLN A 277 39.07 -1.41 12.09
CA GLN A 277 38.30 -0.39 11.34
C GLN A 277 38.69 1.06 11.65
N VAL A 278 39.31 1.34 12.80
CA VAL A 278 39.67 2.71 13.21
C VAL A 278 40.75 3.33 12.31
N SER A 279 41.71 2.53 11.84
CA SER A 279 42.82 3.01 11.01
C SER A 279 42.46 3.30 9.55
N HIS A 280 41.30 2.86 9.08
CA HIS A 280 40.90 2.98 7.67
C HIS A 280 40.08 4.24 7.33
N THR A 281 39.54 4.97 8.32
CA THR A 281 38.76 6.18 8.04
C THR A 281 39.63 7.36 7.58
N HIS A 282 40.84 7.47 8.12
CA HIS A 282 41.72 8.62 7.91
C HIS A 282 42.37 8.68 6.52
N THR A 283 42.33 7.62 5.70
CA THR A 283 42.98 7.60 4.36
C THR A 283 42.09 8.11 3.22
N HIS A 284 40.81 8.39 3.51
CA HIS A 284 39.76 8.69 2.52
C HIS A 284 39.03 10.03 2.75
N THR A 285 39.58 10.94 3.56
CA THR A 285 39.03 12.30 3.71
C THR A 285 39.67 13.27 2.71
N HIS A 286 38.94 14.32 2.32
CA HIS A 286 39.49 15.44 1.53
C HIS A 286 40.75 16.03 2.19
N THR A 287 40.72 16.25 3.51
CA THR A 287 41.85 16.79 4.29
C THR A 287 43.10 15.91 4.23
N HIS A 288 42.96 14.58 4.21
CA HIS A 288 44.10 13.67 4.06
C HIS A 288 44.72 13.78 2.67
N LYS A 289 43.90 13.93 1.61
CA LYS A 289 44.40 14.11 0.23
C LYS A 289 45.09 15.45 0.04
N GLN A 290 44.57 16.51 0.67
CA GLN A 290 45.20 17.83 0.71
C GLN A 290 46.59 17.77 1.37
N ASN A 291 46.71 17.08 2.51
CA ASN A 291 48.00 16.86 3.19
C ASN A 291 48.97 16.01 2.34
N GLN A 292 48.48 14.97 1.64
CA GLN A 292 49.31 14.19 0.70
C GLN A 292 49.83 15.03 -0.47
N LEU A 293 49.00 15.94 -1.01
CA LEU A 293 49.41 16.86 -2.07
C LEU A 293 50.42 17.90 -1.56
N GLN A 294 50.25 18.41 -0.33
CA GLN A 294 51.23 19.30 0.30
C GLN A 294 52.59 18.62 0.48
N ALA A 295 52.62 17.39 1.02
CA ALA A 295 53.87 16.62 1.17
C ALA A 295 54.55 16.34 -0.17
N PHE A 296 53.79 16.00 -1.21
CA PHE A 296 54.30 15.82 -2.57
C PHE A 296 54.89 17.13 -3.16
N ASN A 297 54.28 18.29 -2.87
CA ASN A 297 54.84 19.59 -3.23
C ASN A 297 56.14 19.90 -2.47
N THR A 298 56.25 19.53 -1.20
CA THR A 298 57.50 19.65 -0.43
C THR A 298 58.61 18.79 -1.04
N TYR A 299 58.32 17.53 -1.39
CA TYR A 299 59.25 16.66 -2.12
C TYR A 299 59.77 17.34 -3.40
N ARG A 300 58.88 17.88 -4.25
CA ARG A 300 59.25 18.54 -5.51
C ARG A 300 60.06 19.83 -5.35
N THR A 301 59.85 20.57 -4.26
CA THR A 301 60.43 21.92 -4.06
C THR A 301 61.63 21.95 -3.12
N VAL A 302 61.83 20.91 -2.30
CA VAL A 302 62.91 20.86 -1.29
C VAL A 302 63.82 19.64 -1.49
N GLU A 303 63.26 18.45 -1.71
CA GLU A 303 64.02 17.19 -1.74
C GLU A 303 64.59 16.85 -3.12
N LYS A 304 63.81 17.06 -4.18
CA LYS A 304 64.22 16.80 -5.57
C LYS A 304 65.32 17.76 -6.10
N PRO A 305 65.28 19.09 -5.84
CA PRO A 305 66.28 20.01 -6.40
C PRO A 305 67.75 19.68 -6.10
N PRO A 306 68.18 19.32 -4.86
CA PRO A 306 69.56 18.88 -4.63
C PRO A 306 69.91 17.59 -5.37
N LYS A 307 68.96 16.66 -5.55
CA LYS A 307 69.20 15.44 -6.35
C LYS A 307 69.36 15.72 -7.85
N PHE A 308 68.73 16.78 -8.36
CA PHE A 308 69.00 17.26 -9.72
C PHE A 308 70.39 17.90 -9.84
N THR A 309 70.89 18.61 -8.81
CA THR A 309 72.28 19.11 -8.84
C THR A 309 73.31 17.99 -8.67
N GLU A 310 73.04 16.96 -7.87
CA GLU A 310 73.86 15.74 -7.81
C GLU A 310 73.96 15.03 -9.17
N LYS A 311 72.85 14.91 -9.91
CA LYS A 311 72.85 14.40 -11.29
C LYS A 311 73.80 15.19 -12.20
N GLY A 312 73.72 16.52 -12.21
CA GLY A 312 74.62 17.37 -12.99
C GLY A 312 76.08 17.29 -12.53
N ASN A 313 76.31 17.19 -11.21
CA ASN A 313 77.64 17.02 -10.64
C ASN A 313 78.29 15.69 -11.05
N LEU A 314 77.51 14.61 -11.25
CA LEU A 314 78.01 13.35 -11.80
C LEU A 314 78.45 13.47 -13.25
N GLU A 315 77.72 14.21 -14.09
CA GLU A 315 78.10 14.49 -15.48
C GLU A 315 79.43 15.27 -15.54
N VAL A 316 79.57 16.31 -14.71
CA VAL A 316 80.80 17.11 -14.57
C VAL A 316 81.96 16.29 -13.98
N LEU A 317 81.70 15.43 -12.99
CA LEU A 317 82.70 14.55 -12.40
C LEU A 317 83.22 13.52 -13.40
N LEU A 318 82.34 12.87 -14.18
CA LEU A 318 82.76 11.95 -15.23
C LEU A 318 83.58 12.67 -16.31
N PHE A 319 83.16 13.85 -16.75
CA PHE A 319 83.93 14.66 -17.70
C PHE A 319 85.32 15.02 -17.14
N THR A 320 85.41 15.33 -15.84
CA THR A 320 86.66 15.65 -15.15
C THR A 320 87.60 14.43 -15.08
N ILE A 321 87.08 13.25 -14.71
CA ILE A 321 87.83 11.97 -14.71
C ILE A 321 88.36 11.68 -16.11
N GLN A 322 87.48 11.68 -17.11
CA GLN A 322 87.86 11.37 -18.48
C GLN A 322 88.89 12.38 -19.04
N SER A 323 88.78 13.66 -18.68
CA SER A 323 89.72 14.70 -19.11
C SER A 323 91.10 14.53 -18.44
N LYS A 324 91.14 14.25 -17.13
CA LYS A 324 92.40 13.96 -16.41
C LYS A 324 93.09 12.72 -16.95
N MET A 325 92.36 11.63 -17.19
CA MET A 325 92.94 10.39 -17.71
C MET A 325 93.51 10.56 -19.13
N ARG A 326 92.82 11.32 -20.00
CA ARG A 326 93.36 11.69 -21.32
C ARG A 326 94.67 12.48 -21.19
N ALA A 327 94.70 13.50 -20.33
CA ALA A 327 95.90 14.32 -20.10
C ALA A 327 97.09 13.51 -19.54
N ASN A 328 96.80 12.47 -18.75
CA ASN A 328 97.80 11.56 -18.19
C ASN A 328 98.17 10.38 -19.11
N ASN A 329 97.66 10.32 -20.35
CA ASN A 329 97.80 9.18 -21.28
C ASN A 329 97.33 7.83 -20.71
N GLN A 330 96.35 7.85 -19.80
CA GLN A 330 95.72 6.65 -19.22
C GLN A 330 94.49 6.23 -20.04
N LYS A 331 94.12 4.94 -19.98
CA LYS A 331 92.88 4.44 -20.59
C LYS A 331 91.68 5.18 -19.98
N VAL A 332 90.90 5.86 -20.82
CA VAL A 332 89.75 6.68 -20.40
C VAL A 332 88.72 5.83 -19.65
N TYR A 333 88.27 6.31 -18.48
CA TYR A 333 87.23 5.65 -17.70
C TYR A 333 85.89 5.60 -18.43
N MET A 334 85.29 4.42 -18.44
CA MET A 334 83.88 4.20 -18.75
C MET A 334 83.20 3.63 -17.50
N PRO A 335 82.07 4.20 -17.05
CA PRO A 335 81.27 3.63 -15.97
C PRO A 335 80.89 2.18 -16.19
N ARG A 336 80.61 1.46 -15.09
CA ARG A 336 80.03 0.12 -15.17
C ARG A 336 78.63 0.17 -15.77
N GLU A 337 78.20 -0.93 -16.40
CA GLU A 337 76.86 -1.05 -16.98
C GLU A 337 75.77 -0.76 -15.93
N GLY A 338 74.71 -0.04 -16.33
CA GLY A 338 73.68 0.46 -15.42
C GLY A 338 74.04 1.75 -14.68
N LYS A 339 75.31 2.18 -14.68
CA LYS A 339 75.77 3.47 -14.12
C LYS A 339 76.22 4.48 -15.18
N LEU A 340 75.93 4.24 -16.46
CA LEU A 340 76.19 5.20 -17.53
C LEU A 340 75.32 6.44 -17.33
N ILE A 341 75.79 7.61 -17.78
CA ILE A 341 75.00 8.85 -17.78
C ILE A 341 73.67 8.68 -18.53
N SER A 342 73.64 7.86 -19.58
CA SER A 342 72.42 7.48 -20.30
C SER A 342 71.44 6.65 -19.45
N ASP A 343 71.92 5.84 -18.52
CA ASP A 343 71.08 5.03 -17.63
C ASP A 343 70.56 5.85 -16.44
N ILE A 344 71.38 6.75 -15.90
CA ILE A 344 70.97 7.77 -14.92
C ILE A 344 69.88 8.69 -15.52
N ASN A 345 70.03 9.08 -16.79
CA ASN A 345 69.00 9.87 -17.48
C ASN A 345 67.70 9.07 -17.69
N LYS A 346 67.73 7.80 -18.16
CA LYS A 346 66.54 6.93 -18.23
C LYS A 346 65.88 6.71 -16.86
N ALA A 347 66.67 6.59 -15.80
CA ALA A 347 66.14 6.44 -14.43
C ALA A 347 65.43 7.73 -13.97
N TRP A 348 65.99 8.89 -14.31
CA TRP A 348 65.37 10.20 -14.05
C TRP A 348 64.08 10.42 -14.85
N GLU A 349 64.02 10.01 -16.12
CA GLU A 349 62.80 10.02 -16.94
C GLU A 349 61.69 9.15 -16.34
N ARG A 350 62.03 7.97 -15.79
CA ARG A 350 61.07 7.11 -15.07
C ARG A 350 60.57 7.76 -13.79
N LEU A 351 61.42 8.49 -13.07
CA LEU A 351 61.03 9.27 -11.88
C LEU A 351 60.07 10.39 -12.24
N GLU A 352 60.34 11.13 -13.31
CA GLU A 352 59.48 12.23 -13.77
C GLU A 352 58.13 11.73 -14.30
N LYS A 353 58.10 10.55 -14.93
CA LYS A 353 56.84 9.86 -15.25
C LYS A 353 56.07 9.47 -13.98
N ALA A 354 56.72 8.84 -13.00
CA ALA A 354 56.09 8.44 -11.74
C ALA A 354 55.56 9.65 -10.93
N GLU A 355 56.29 10.79 -10.95
CA GLU A 355 55.84 12.06 -10.38
C GLU A 355 54.58 12.58 -11.07
N HIS A 356 54.54 12.57 -12.40
CA HIS A 356 53.39 13.06 -13.16
C HIS A 356 52.15 12.20 -12.94
N GLU A 357 52.30 10.87 -12.97
CA GLU A 357 51.23 9.92 -12.67
C GLU A 357 50.74 10.08 -11.21
N ARG A 358 51.65 10.31 -10.26
CA ARG A 358 51.30 10.57 -8.85
C ARG A 358 50.60 11.92 -8.66
N GLU A 359 51.03 12.98 -9.35
CA GLU A 359 50.39 14.29 -9.31
C GLU A 359 48.96 14.23 -9.83
N LEU A 360 48.75 13.59 -10.98
CA LEU A 360 47.41 13.38 -11.55
C LEU A 360 46.53 12.54 -10.63
N ALA A 361 47.05 11.44 -10.06
CA ALA A 361 46.31 10.61 -9.12
C ALA A 361 45.87 11.37 -7.86
N LEU A 362 46.75 12.19 -7.28
CA LEU A 362 46.43 13.01 -6.11
C LEU A 362 45.41 14.12 -6.43
N ARG A 363 45.57 14.83 -7.56
CA ARG A 363 44.62 15.87 -8.01
C ARG A 363 43.24 15.29 -8.32
N ASN A 364 43.17 14.17 -9.05
CA ASN A 364 41.91 13.53 -9.42
C ASN A 364 41.15 12.99 -8.21
N GLU A 365 41.85 12.34 -7.25
CA GLU A 365 41.23 11.88 -6.01
C GLU A 365 40.81 13.04 -5.10
N LEU A 366 41.54 14.17 -5.07
CA LEU A 366 41.12 15.36 -4.33
C LEU A 366 39.80 15.93 -4.89
N ILE A 367 39.70 16.08 -6.22
CA ILE A 367 38.48 16.51 -6.92
C ILE A 367 37.32 15.51 -6.70
N ARG A 368 37.61 14.20 -6.65
CA ARG A 368 36.58 13.19 -6.35
C ARG A 368 36.07 13.33 -4.91
N GLN A 369 36.96 13.50 -3.94
CA GLN A 369 36.58 13.73 -2.55
C GLN A 369 35.77 15.01 -2.38
N GLU A 370 36.19 16.13 -2.98
CA GLU A 370 35.45 17.40 -2.95
C GLU A 370 34.01 17.25 -3.50
N LYS A 371 33.85 16.52 -4.61
CA LYS A 371 32.52 16.17 -5.16
C LYS A 371 31.68 15.34 -4.18
N LEU A 372 32.28 14.40 -3.45
CA LEU A 372 31.56 13.60 -2.45
C LEU A 372 31.17 14.41 -1.21
N GLU A 373 32.01 15.34 -0.73
CA GLU A 373 31.61 16.25 0.36
C GLU A 373 30.45 17.16 -0.07
N MET A 374 30.47 17.68 -1.32
CA MET A 374 29.34 18.44 -1.88
C MET A 374 28.07 17.59 -2.00
N LEU A 375 28.20 16.31 -2.38
CA LEU A 375 27.08 15.39 -2.51
C LEU A 375 26.50 14.99 -1.13
N ALA A 376 27.36 14.79 -0.12
CA ALA A 376 26.97 14.55 1.26
C ALA A 376 26.26 15.77 1.89
N ALA A 377 26.79 16.98 1.67
CA ALA A 377 26.11 18.22 2.08
C ALA A 377 24.75 18.42 1.36
N ARG A 378 24.64 17.99 0.09
CA ARG A 378 23.36 17.96 -0.65
C ARG A 378 22.40 16.91 -0.08
N PHE A 379 22.90 15.74 0.36
CA PHE A 379 22.13 14.72 1.07
C PHE A 379 21.58 15.25 2.39
N ASP A 380 22.40 15.83 3.27
CA ASP A 380 21.94 16.33 4.57
C ASP A 380 20.87 17.41 4.43
N ARG A 381 21.07 18.37 3.51
CA ARG A 381 20.07 19.40 3.21
C ARG A 381 18.77 18.79 2.68
N LYS A 382 18.86 17.82 1.77
CA LYS A 382 17.68 17.07 1.28
C LYS A 382 16.97 16.38 2.44
N ALA A 383 17.68 15.56 3.21
CA ALA A 383 17.16 14.74 4.29
C ALA A 383 16.45 15.58 5.37
N ALA A 384 17.09 16.65 5.86
CA ALA A 384 16.52 17.55 6.86
C ALA A 384 15.15 18.13 6.43
N MET A 385 15.01 18.54 5.18
CA MET A 385 13.72 19.03 4.66
C MET A 385 12.62 17.96 4.62
N ARG A 386 12.99 16.67 4.49
CA ARG A 386 12.01 15.56 4.53
C ARG A 386 11.69 15.21 5.98
N GLU A 387 12.68 15.18 6.87
CA GLU A 387 12.49 14.91 8.30
C GLU A 387 11.47 15.90 8.92
N THR A 388 11.59 17.20 8.63
CA THR A 388 10.60 18.22 9.06
C THR A 388 9.23 17.98 8.45
N TRP A 389 9.13 17.89 7.10
CA TRP A 389 7.85 17.76 6.41
C TRP A 389 7.09 16.47 6.79
N LEU A 390 7.81 15.36 6.97
CA LEU A 390 7.25 14.09 7.44
C LEU A 390 6.69 14.25 8.86
N SER A 391 7.44 14.87 9.77
CA SER A 391 7.00 15.10 11.16
C SER A 391 5.75 15.99 11.24
N GLU A 392 5.68 17.03 10.40
CA GLU A 392 4.50 17.90 10.30
C GLU A 392 3.27 17.17 9.78
N ASN A 393 3.44 16.35 8.74
CA ASN A 393 2.34 15.58 8.14
C ASN A 393 1.89 14.40 9.02
N GLN A 394 2.81 13.72 9.71
CA GLN A 394 2.46 12.71 10.72
C GLN A 394 1.55 13.31 11.81
N ARG A 395 1.86 14.52 12.28
CA ARG A 395 1.04 15.24 13.26
C ARG A 395 -0.34 15.63 12.70
N LEU A 396 -0.42 16.07 11.45
CA LEU A 396 -1.69 16.39 10.77
C LEU A 396 -2.57 15.14 10.57
N VAL A 397 -1.96 14.03 10.12
CA VAL A 397 -2.65 12.76 9.87
C VAL A 397 -3.14 12.12 11.17
N SER A 398 -2.46 12.34 12.30
CA SER A 398 -2.85 11.82 13.62
C SER A 398 -4.09 12.51 14.27
N GLN A 399 -4.70 13.52 13.63
CA GLN A 399 -5.85 14.24 14.18
C GLN A 399 -7.19 13.81 13.56
N ASP A 400 -8.03 13.12 14.35
CA ASP A 400 -9.32 12.54 13.94
C ASP A 400 -10.48 13.56 13.92
N ASN A 401 -10.30 14.65 13.17
CA ASN A 401 -11.27 15.72 13.03
C ASN A 401 -12.38 15.35 12.01
N PHE A 402 -13.19 14.33 12.31
CA PHE A 402 -14.14 13.74 11.36
C PHE A 402 -15.52 14.44 11.30
N GLY A 403 -15.96 15.06 12.40
CA GLY A 403 -17.31 15.67 12.51
C GLY A 403 -18.36 14.73 13.10
N VAL A 404 -19.59 15.24 13.30
CA VAL A 404 -20.65 14.55 14.07
C VAL A 404 -21.84 14.07 13.22
N ASP A 405 -21.87 14.45 11.94
CA ASP A 405 -22.90 14.14 10.95
C ASP A 405 -22.28 13.53 9.69
N LEU A 406 -23.09 12.86 8.85
CA LEU A 406 -22.59 12.24 7.63
C LEU A 406 -21.95 13.25 6.65
N GLY A 407 -22.49 14.47 6.55
CA GLY A 407 -22.00 15.49 5.63
C GLY A 407 -20.59 15.96 5.98
N ALA A 408 -20.33 16.23 7.26
CA ALA A 408 -18.99 16.52 7.75
C ALA A 408 -18.02 15.36 7.55
N VAL A 409 -18.46 14.12 7.78
CA VAL A 409 -17.62 12.91 7.65
C VAL A 409 -17.30 12.59 6.18
N GLU A 410 -18.22 12.82 5.24
CA GLU A 410 -17.97 12.70 3.81
C GLU A 410 -17.16 13.88 3.25
N ALA A 411 -17.20 15.05 3.88
CA ALA A 411 -16.24 16.13 3.62
C ALA A 411 -14.84 15.81 4.20
N ALA A 412 -14.76 15.17 5.37
CA ALA A 412 -13.50 14.68 5.93
C ALA A 412 -12.89 13.54 5.11
N THR A 413 -13.72 12.67 4.52
CA THR A 413 -13.31 11.61 3.58
C THR A 413 -12.61 12.23 2.36
N ARG A 414 -13.27 13.17 1.68
CA ARG A 414 -12.69 13.87 0.51
C ARG A 414 -11.43 14.67 0.84
N LYS A 415 -11.35 15.27 2.03
CA LYS A 415 -10.11 15.91 2.53
C LYS A 415 -8.99 14.90 2.76
N HIS A 416 -9.30 13.70 3.25
CA HIS A 416 -8.32 12.64 3.45
C HIS A 416 -7.80 12.07 2.13
N GLU A 417 -8.66 11.84 1.15
CA GLU A 417 -8.30 11.38 -0.20
C GLU A 417 -7.38 12.38 -0.93
N ALA A 418 -7.62 13.69 -0.75
CA ALA A 418 -6.71 14.73 -1.23
C ALA A 418 -5.34 14.67 -0.52
N ILE A 419 -5.32 14.51 0.81
CA ILE A 419 -4.09 14.38 1.60
C ILE A 419 -3.30 13.10 1.22
N GLU A 420 -3.97 11.98 0.98
CA GLU A 420 -3.32 10.75 0.47
C GLU A 420 -2.68 10.99 -0.90
N THR A 421 -3.34 11.74 -1.78
CA THR A 421 -2.85 12.06 -3.13
C THR A 421 -1.62 12.98 -3.05
N ASP A 422 -1.69 14.07 -2.28
CA ASP A 422 -0.59 15.01 -2.07
C ASP A 422 0.63 14.34 -1.41
N ILE A 423 0.41 13.49 -0.42
CA ILE A 423 1.49 12.72 0.23
C ILE A 423 2.06 11.68 -0.74
N GLY A 424 1.22 10.98 -1.51
CA GLY A 424 1.65 10.02 -2.53
C GLY A 424 2.58 10.66 -3.56
N ALA A 425 2.23 11.84 -4.09
CA ALA A 425 3.06 12.61 -5.00
C ALA A 425 4.38 13.09 -4.37
N TYR A 426 4.44 13.25 -3.04
CA TYR A 426 5.69 13.55 -2.33
C TYR A 426 6.67 12.36 -2.29
N GLY A 427 6.21 11.11 -2.54
CA GLY A 427 7.04 9.90 -2.47
C GLY A 427 8.32 9.95 -3.32
N GLU A 428 8.27 10.55 -4.51
CA GLU A 428 9.45 10.78 -5.35
C GLU A 428 10.54 11.61 -4.64
N ARG A 429 10.13 12.57 -3.80
CA ARG A 429 11.03 13.44 -3.04
C ARG A 429 11.71 12.70 -1.89
N VAL A 430 11.18 11.56 -1.46
CA VAL A 430 11.79 10.62 -0.49
C VAL A 430 12.74 9.67 -1.23
N ALA A 431 12.32 9.08 -2.35
CA ALA A 431 13.18 8.28 -3.22
C ALA A 431 14.42 9.06 -3.69
N ALA A 432 14.28 10.36 -3.95
CA ALA A 432 15.39 11.27 -4.28
C ALA A 432 16.36 11.57 -3.11
N VAL A 433 16.08 11.12 -1.89
CA VAL A 433 17.04 11.08 -0.76
C VAL A 433 17.81 9.76 -0.79
N GLU A 434 17.10 8.64 -0.95
CA GLU A 434 17.70 7.32 -1.07
C GLU A 434 18.66 7.22 -2.27
N ALA A 435 18.28 7.75 -3.44
CA ALA A 435 19.14 7.71 -4.64
C ALA A 435 20.52 8.36 -4.38
N VAL A 436 20.56 9.46 -3.63
CA VAL A 436 21.83 10.13 -3.26
C VAL A 436 22.59 9.33 -2.20
N ALA A 437 21.90 8.66 -1.27
CA ALA A 437 22.56 7.75 -0.33
C ALA A 437 23.23 6.55 -1.05
N ARG A 438 22.55 5.98 -2.06
CA ARG A 438 23.09 4.90 -2.90
C ARG A 438 24.29 5.37 -3.75
N GLU A 439 24.26 6.62 -4.24
CA GLU A 439 25.38 7.24 -4.96
C GLU A 439 26.62 7.40 -4.06
N LEU A 440 26.44 7.93 -2.84
CA LEU A 440 27.50 8.06 -1.82
C LEU A 440 28.03 6.69 -1.32
N GLU A 441 27.18 5.67 -1.29
CA GLU A 441 27.56 4.29 -0.95
C GLU A 441 28.39 3.64 -2.05
N ALA A 442 28.00 3.78 -3.32
CA ALA A 442 28.72 3.24 -4.47
C ALA A 442 30.12 3.86 -4.66
N GLU A 443 30.26 5.17 -4.45
CA GLU A 443 31.54 5.90 -4.48
C GLU A 443 32.41 5.70 -3.22
N GLY A 444 31.91 4.99 -2.21
CA GLY A 444 32.67 4.66 -1.00
C GLY A 444 32.97 5.87 -0.10
N TYR A 445 31.97 6.75 0.12
CA TYR A 445 32.13 7.92 0.97
C TYR A 445 32.52 7.56 2.42
N HIS A 446 33.42 8.34 3.02
CA HIS A 446 34.07 7.97 4.28
C HIS A 446 33.11 7.88 5.49
N GLU A 447 32.03 8.68 5.52
CA GLU A 447 30.95 8.57 6.51
C GLU A 447 29.69 7.83 5.99
N VAL A 448 29.82 6.91 5.02
CA VAL A 448 28.67 6.17 4.45
C VAL A 448 27.72 5.59 5.51
N ARG A 449 28.23 5.09 6.64
CA ARG A 449 27.39 4.60 7.76
C ARG A 449 26.41 5.65 8.30
N ARG A 450 26.84 6.92 8.38
CA ARG A 450 26.02 8.06 8.84
C ARG A 450 24.93 8.40 7.83
N ILE A 451 25.28 8.35 6.54
CA ILE A 451 24.38 8.57 5.40
C ILE A 451 23.28 7.49 5.38
N LEU A 452 23.67 6.22 5.49
CA LEU A 452 22.75 5.07 5.51
C LEU A 452 21.80 5.12 6.72
N ALA A 453 22.33 5.32 7.94
CA ALA A 453 21.49 5.44 9.13
C ALA A 453 20.47 6.60 9.05
N ARG A 454 20.84 7.72 8.43
CA ARG A 454 19.92 8.84 8.20
C ARG A 454 18.90 8.55 7.10
N ARG A 455 19.31 7.89 5.99
CA ARG A 455 18.38 7.37 4.96
C ARG A 455 17.33 6.49 5.61
N ASP A 456 17.75 5.55 6.44
CA ASP A 456 16.85 4.57 7.06
C ASP A 456 15.90 5.23 8.07
N ASN A 457 16.33 6.29 8.75
CA ASN A 457 15.41 7.12 9.55
C ASN A 457 14.37 7.86 8.70
N VAL A 458 14.75 8.45 7.56
CA VAL A 458 13.82 9.11 6.62
C VAL A 458 12.82 8.11 6.05
N LEU A 459 13.28 6.92 5.64
CA LEU A 459 12.43 5.84 5.14
C LEU A 459 11.46 5.34 6.24
N ARG A 460 11.93 5.13 7.46
CA ARG A 460 11.07 4.75 8.60
C ARG A 460 10.00 5.79 8.92
N LEU A 461 10.31 7.09 8.83
CA LEU A 461 9.34 8.17 8.99
C LEU A 461 8.31 8.19 7.83
N TRP A 462 8.71 7.81 6.62
CA TRP A 462 7.82 7.68 5.47
C TRP A 462 6.89 6.47 5.58
N GLU A 463 7.40 5.30 5.99
CA GLU A 463 6.57 4.13 6.25
C GLU A 463 5.54 4.40 7.37
N TYR A 464 5.99 4.98 8.49
CA TYR A 464 5.09 5.34 9.60
C TYR A 464 4.02 6.38 9.20
N LEU A 465 4.32 7.30 8.27
CA LEU A 465 3.31 8.22 7.72
C LEU A 465 2.23 7.47 6.91
N LYS A 466 2.62 6.45 6.14
CA LYS A 466 1.65 5.60 5.40
C LYS A 466 0.83 4.72 6.34
N GLU A 467 1.44 4.17 7.39
CA GLU A 467 0.72 3.44 8.45
C GLU A 467 -0.32 4.34 9.13
N LEU A 468 0.05 5.58 9.48
CA LEU A 468 -0.88 6.56 10.05
C LEU A 468 -2.00 6.95 9.07
N LEU A 469 -1.71 7.08 7.76
CA LEU A 469 -2.73 7.33 6.74
C LEU A 469 -3.74 6.17 6.66
N ALA A 470 -3.26 4.94 6.50
CA ALA A 470 -4.12 3.75 6.45
C ALA A 470 -4.94 3.59 7.73
N ALA A 471 -4.33 3.79 8.91
CA ALA A 471 -5.04 3.74 10.18
C ALA A 471 -6.10 4.85 10.30
N ARG A 472 -5.82 6.07 9.82
CA ARG A 472 -6.83 7.16 9.76
C ARG A 472 -7.96 6.80 8.80
N ARG A 473 -7.65 6.21 7.64
CA ARG A 473 -8.62 5.76 6.63
C ARG A 473 -9.64 4.79 7.23
N GLU A 474 -9.15 3.81 7.99
CA GLU A 474 -10.03 2.82 8.63
C GLU A 474 -10.88 3.43 9.75
N ARG A 475 -10.32 4.32 10.58
CA ARG A 475 -11.10 5.06 11.60
C ARG A 475 -12.18 5.95 10.97
N LEU A 476 -11.87 6.58 9.84
CA LEU A 476 -12.78 7.43 9.08
C LEU A 476 -13.86 6.63 8.34
N ASN A 477 -13.50 5.49 7.75
CA ASN A 477 -14.44 4.51 7.16
C ASN A 477 -15.44 4.04 8.23
N ALA A 478 -14.96 3.60 9.39
CA ALA A 478 -15.81 3.15 10.50
C ALA A 478 -16.76 4.26 11.01
N HIS A 479 -16.28 5.52 11.08
CA HIS A 479 -17.09 6.65 11.48
C HIS A 479 -18.14 7.05 10.40
N ARG A 480 -17.81 6.92 9.11
CA ARG A 480 -18.77 7.14 8.00
C ARG A 480 -19.87 6.08 8.01
N ASP A 481 -19.47 4.83 8.20
CA ASP A 481 -20.38 3.68 8.27
C ASP A 481 -21.34 3.77 9.47
N LEU A 482 -20.86 4.26 10.63
CA LEU A 482 -21.70 4.58 11.78
C LEU A 482 -22.72 5.69 11.44
N GLN A 483 -22.29 6.77 10.79
CA GLN A 483 -23.18 7.88 10.45
C GLN A 483 -24.25 7.49 9.42
N ARG A 484 -23.91 6.63 8.45
CA ARG A 484 -24.89 6.03 7.52
C ARG A 484 -25.91 5.15 8.26
N LEU A 485 -25.45 4.32 9.19
CA LEU A 485 -26.32 3.50 10.04
C LEU A 485 -27.27 4.35 10.90
N LEU A 486 -26.77 5.40 11.54
CA LEU A 486 -27.57 6.33 12.36
C LEU A 486 -28.57 7.13 11.51
N GLN A 487 -28.24 7.43 10.25
CA GLN A 487 -29.18 8.04 9.31
C GLN A 487 -30.26 7.05 8.85
N GLU A 488 -29.91 5.79 8.57
CA GLU A 488 -30.91 4.77 8.25
C GLU A 488 -31.86 4.50 9.43
N MET A 489 -31.33 4.38 10.65
CA MET A 489 -32.13 4.29 11.88
C MET A 489 -33.13 5.45 11.99
N ARG A 490 -32.71 6.68 11.67
CA ARG A 490 -33.60 7.85 11.65
C ARG A 490 -34.70 7.72 10.60
N HIS A 491 -34.36 7.39 9.36
CA HIS A 491 -35.34 7.21 8.29
C HIS A 491 -36.39 6.14 8.60
N ILE A 492 -36.00 5.06 9.30
CA ILE A 492 -36.96 4.04 9.75
C ILE A 492 -37.79 4.52 10.95
N MET A 493 -37.20 5.27 11.89
CA MET A 493 -37.95 5.90 12.99
C MET A 493 -39.00 6.90 12.49
N ASP A 494 -38.66 7.72 11.50
CA ASP A 494 -39.56 8.71 10.90
C ASP A 494 -40.74 8.00 10.19
N TRP A 495 -40.45 7.00 9.35
CA TRP A 495 -41.48 6.12 8.74
C TRP A 495 -42.34 5.39 9.80
N THR A 496 -41.76 4.98 10.92
CA THR A 496 -42.48 4.31 12.02
C THR A 496 -43.45 5.27 12.72
N ALA A 497 -43.08 6.55 12.83
CA ALA A 497 -43.95 7.59 13.36
C ALA A 497 -45.12 7.90 12.40
N ASP A 498 -44.85 8.03 11.10
CA ASP A 498 -45.89 8.23 10.07
C ASP A 498 -46.89 7.06 10.06
N MET A 499 -46.38 5.82 10.06
CA MET A 499 -47.21 4.62 10.05
C MET A 499 -48.01 4.47 11.36
N LYS A 500 -47.44 4.85 12.51
CA LYS A 500 -48.15 4.93 13.79
C LYS A 500 -49.32 5.91 13.72
N GLY A 501 -49.14 7.06 13.07
CA GLY A 501 -50.21 8.04 12.84
C GLY A 501 -51.39 7.46 12.04
N GLN A 502 -51.11 6.68 10.98
CA GLN A 502 -52.14 6.01 10.19
C GLN A 502 -52.91 4.97 11.02
N LEU A 503 -52.20 4.13 11.78
CA LEU A 503 -52.81 3.07 12.59
C LEU A 503 -53.75 3.62 13.67
N GLN A 504 -53.43 4.80 14.24
CA GLN A 504 -54.20 5.46 15.29
C GLN A 504 -55.53 6.09 14.84
N SER A 505 -55.88 6.05 13.55
CA SER A 505 -57.20 6.51 13.07
C SER A 505 -58.35 5.79 13.81
N GLN A 506 -59.33 6.55 14.28
CA GLN A 506 -60.49 5.94 14.97
C GLN A 506 -61.51 5.32 14.01
N ASP A 507 -61.46 5.68 12.72
CA ASP A 507 -62.40 5.24 11.69
C ASP A 507 -62.39 3.73 11.48
N CYS A 508 -63.60 3.17 11.36
CA CYS A 508 -63.92 1.76 11.20
C CYS A 508 -65.04 1.51 10.17
N GLY A 509 -65.41 2.51 9.36
CA GLY A 509 -66.44 2.40 8.32
C GLY A 509 -67.89 2.56 8.80
N LYS A 510 -68.80 2.91 7.89
CA LYS A 510 -70.23 3.22 8.19
C LYS A 510 -71.24 2.23 7.59
N HIS A 511 -70.75 1.24 6.85
CA HIS A 511 -71.50 0.11 6.31
C HIS A 511 -70.50 -0.96 5.85
N LEU A 512 -70.95 -2.21 5.67
CA LEU A 512 -70.09 -3.38 5.42
C LEU A 512 -68.96 -3.12 4.41
N HIS A 513 -69.31 -2.55 3.24
CA HIS A 513 -68.35 -2.26 2.18
C HIS A 513 -67.23 -1.29 2.62
N ASP A 514 -67.50 -0.26 3.45
CA ASP A 514 -66.46 0.65 3.97
C ASP A 514 -65.46 -0.12 4.84
N VAL A 515 -65.96 -1.04 5.67
CA VAL A 515 -65.13 -1.80 6.61
C VAL A 515 -64.23 -2.78 5.85
N GLU A 516 -64.77 -3.43 4.81
CA GLU A 516 -63.99 -4.30 3.92
C GLU A 516 -62.93 -3.52 3.16
N ASP A 517 -63.25 -2.33 2.66
CA ASP A 517 -62.31 -1.40 2.03
C ASP A 517 -61.20 -0.95 3.00
N LEU A 518 -61.56 -0.65 4.26
CA LEU A 518 -60.61 -0.29 5.32
C LEU A 518 -59.75 -1.49 5.77
N LEU A 519 -60.28 -2.70 5.77
CA LEU A 519 -59.54 -3.93 6.03
C LEU A 519 -58.55 -4.25 4.90
N GLN A 520 -58.95 -4.07 3.63
CA GLN A 520 -58.02 -4.18 2.49
C GLN A 520 -56.87 -3.17 2.61
N LYS A 521 -57.18 -1.89 2.88
CA LYS A 521 -56.18 -0.84 3.11
C LYS A 521 -55.26 -1.17 4.31
N HIS A 522 -55.82 -1.72 5.38
CA HIS A 522 -55.05 -2.13 6.55
C HIS A 522 -54.14 -3.35 6.30
N ASN A 523 -54.57 -4.30 5.46
CA ASN A 523 -53.75 -5.45 5.06
C ASN A 523 -52.52 -5.01 4.24
N LEU A 524 -52.63 -3.94 3.44
CA LEU A 524 -51.47 -3.33 2.77
C LEU A 524 -50.51 -2.68 3.78
N VAL A 525 -51.03 -1.92 4.75
CA VAL A 525 -50.24 -1.35 5.86
C VAL A 525 -49.48 -2.43 6.63
N GLU A 526 -50.10 -3.58 6.91
CA GLU A 526 -49.39 -4.70 7.56
C GLU A 526 -48.36 -5.40 6.68
N ALA A 527 -48.58 -5.45 5.36
CA ALA A 527 -47.59 -5.95 4.42
C ALA A 527 -46.34 -5.04 4.40
N ASP A 528 -46.52 -3.72 4.42
CA ASP A 528 -45.42 -2.75 4.54
C ASP A 528 -44.68 -2.90 5.89
N ILE A 529 -45.40 -3.05 7.00
CA ILE A 529 -44.82 -3.31 8.33
C ILE A 529 -44.01 -4.62 8.33
N SER A 530 -44.52 -5.66 7.69
CA SER A 530 -43.84 -6.96 7.56
C SER A 530 -42.59 -6.88 6.69
N ALA A 531 -42.65 -6.15 5.56
CA ALA A 531 -41.50 -5.93 4.68
C ALA A 531 -40.39 -5.11 5.37
N GLN A 532 -40.77 -4.13 6.19
CA GLN A 532 -39.83 -3.30 6.94
C GLN A 532 -39.06 -4.08 8.02
N ALA A 533 -39.55 -5.25 8.46
CA ALA A 533 -38.88 -6.11 9.44
C ALA A 533 -37.47 -6.56 9.01
N GLU A 534 -37.26 -6.84 7.72
CA GLU A 534 -35.93 -7.23 7.19
C GLU A 534 -34.93 -6.09 7.29
N ARG A 535 -35.36 -4.85 6.99
CA ARG A 535 -34.52 -3.65 7.09
C ARG A 535 -34.14 -3.34 8.54
N ILE A 536 -35.08 -3.50 9.48
CA ILE A 536 -34.81 -3.34 10.91
C ILE A 536 -33.80 -4.40 11.38
N ARG A 537 -33.95 -5.67 10.97
CA ARG A 537 -33.00 -6.73 11.30
C ARG A 537 -31.62 -6.51 10.67
N ALA A 538 -31.55 -6.00 9.44
CA ALA A 538 -30.29 -5.62 8.79
C ALA A 538 -29.58 -4.46 9.52
N VAL A 539 -30.32 -3.45 9.97
CA VAL A 539 -29.81 -2.33 10.79
C VAL A 539 -29.34 -2.81 12.16
N GLN A 540 -30.10 -3.69 12.82
CA GLN A 540 -29.73 -4.31 14.10
C GLN A 540 -28.41 -5.11 13.97
N ALA A 541 -28.29 -5.98 12.96
CA ALA A 541 -27.05 -6.71 12.68
C ALA A 541 -25.88 -5.75 12.35
N SER A 542 -26.13 -4.71 11.55
CA SER A 542 -25.13 -3.69 11.19
C SER A 542 -24.69 -2.81 12.34
N ALA A 543 -25.44 -2.79 13.45
CA ALA A 543 -25.10 -2.12 14.70
C ALA A 543 -24.22 -2.97 15.63
N GLN A 544 -24.29 -4.31 15.54
CA GLN A 544 -23.54 -5.22 16.41
C GLN A 544 -22.02 -4.99 16.32
N ARG A 545 -21.50 -4.66 15.14
CA ARG A 545 -20.06 -4.32 14.95
C ARG A 545 -19.60 -3.15 15.82
N PHE A 546 -20.47 -2.15 16.04
CA PHE A 546 -20.15 -0.96 16.85
C PHE A 546 -20.44 -1.13 18.35
N THR A 547 -21.23 -2.14 18.73
CA THR A 547 -21.45 -2.49 20.15
C THR A 547 -20.50 -3.58 20.66
N SER A 548 -19.92 -4.38 19.76
CA SER A 548 -18.96 -5.43 20.08
C SER A 548 -17.61 -4.91 20.61
N ASP A 549 -16.99 -5.66 21.53
CA ASP A 549 -15.61 -5.41 21.98
C ASP A 549 -14.53 -5.88 20.99
N THR A 550 -14.92 -6.54 19.89
CA THR A 550 -13.99 -7.02 18.86
C THR A 550 -13.35 -5.92 17.99
N GLN A 551 -13.82 -4.67 18.06
CA GLN A 551 -13.20 -3.55 17.33
C GLN A 551 -12.21 -2.75 18.20
N THR A 552 -10.96 -2.67 17.76
CA THR A 552 -9.88 -1.90 18.41
C THR A 552 -10.14 -0.40 18.43
N TYR A 553 -10.90 0.12 17.44
CA TYR A 553 -11.35 1.51 17.39
C TYR A 553 -12.87 1.55 17.48
N LYS A 554 -13.38 2.38 18.39
CA LYS A 554 -14.82 2.60 18.60
C LYS A 554 -15.15 4.06 18.22
N PRO A 555 -15.90 4.32 17.13
CA PRO A 555 -16.16 5.69 16.67
C PRO A 555 -17.07 6.51 17.60
N CYS A 556 -17.83 5.85 18.48
CA CYS A 556 -18.62 6.44 19.56
C CYS A 556 -18.75 5.43 20.71
N GLU A 557 -19.43 5.81 21.80
CA GLU A 557 -19.70 4.88 22.90
C GLU A 557 -20.72 3.79 22.50
N PRO A 558 -20.41 2.49 22.70
CA PRO A 558 -21.32 1.37 22.44
C PRO A 558 -22.73 1.54 23.02
N ALA A 559 -22.85 2.16 24.20
CA ALA A 559 -24.12 2.39 24.88
C ALA A 559 -25.08 3.23 24.02
N LEU A 560 -24.59 4.27 23.34
CA LEU A 560 -25.41 5.14 22.49
C LEU A 560 -25.98 4.39 21.28
N VAL A 561 -25.19 3.52 20.66
CA VAL A 561 -25.66 2.67 19.54
C VAL A 561 -26.70 1.67 20.04
N SER A 562 -26.44 1.03 21.19
CA SER A 562 -27.38 0.09 21.81
C SER A 562 -28.71 0.76 22.20
N GLU A 563 -28.68 2.00 22.69
CA GLU A 563 -29.86 2.79 23.02
C GLU A 563 -30.70 3.08 21.76
N ARG A 564 -30.06 3.52 20.66
CA ARG A 564 -30.75 3.77 19.38
C ARG A 564 -31.34 2.50 18.76
N VAL A 565 -30.63 1.38 18.85
CA VAL A 565 -31.16 0.06 18.45
C VAL A 565 -32.38 -0.34 19.28
N GLY A 566 -32.33 -0.13 20.61
CA GLY A 566 -33.45 -0.42 21.52
C GLY A 566 -34.67 0.47 21.25
N GLN A 567 -34.46 1.76 21.00
CA GLN A 567 -35.52 2.71 20.60
C GLN A 567 -36.22 2.26 19.31
N LEU A 568 -35.45 1.87 18.29
CA LEU A 568 -35.98 1.37 17.03
C LEU A 568 -36.76 0.06 17.20
N GLY A 569 -36.25 -0.88 18.01
CA GLY A 569 -36.92 -2.14 18.32
C GLY A 569 -38.26 -1.93 19.02
N GLY A 570 -38.28 -1.19 20.12
CA GLY A 570 -39.51 -0.90 20.87
C GLY A 570 -40.55 -0.09 20.09
N ALA A 571 -40.10 0.80 19.19
CA ALA A 571 -40.99 1.53 18.28
C ALA A 571 -41.68 0.58 17.27
N TYR A 572 -40.97 -0.42 16.76
CA TYR A 572 -41.52 -1.45 15.87
C TYR A 572 -42.45 -2.43 16.57
N GLU A 573 -42.13 -2.87 17.79
CA GLU A 573 -42.99 -3.72 18.62
C GLU A 573 -44.33 -3.02 18.94
N GLU A 574 -44.27 -1.73 19.30
CA GLU A 574 -45.46 -0.88 19.51
C GLU A 574 -46.25 -0.68 18.21
N LEU A 575 -45.58 -0.56 17.04
CA LEU A 575 -46.25 -0.48 15.75
C LEU A 575 -47.04 -1.76 15.43
N GLY A 576 -46.43 -2.94 15.64
CA GLY A 576 -47.09 -4.23 15.49
C GLY A 576 -48.28 -4.42 16.45
N ARG A 577 -48.13 -3.97 17.71
CA ARG A 577 -49.22 -3.98 18.71
C ARG A 577 -50.39 -3.08 18.28
N LEU A 578 -50.11 -1.90 17.72
CA LEU A 578 -51.14 -0.99 17.20
C LEU A 578 -51.80 -1.51 15.92
N ALA A 579 -51.07 -2.23 15.07
CA ALA A 579 -51.63 -2.88 13.89
C ALA A 579 -52.64 -3.98 14.29
N GLY A 580 -52.24 -4.91 15.17
CA GLY A 580 -53.15 -5.94 15.68
C GLY A 580 -54.39 -5.36 16.38
N TRP A 581 -54.24 -4.27 17.15
CA TRP A 581 -55.38 -3.56 17.75
C TRP A 581 -56.30 -2.92 16.70
N ARG A 582 -55.73 -2.34 15.63
CA ARG A 582 -56.50 -1.79 14.51
C ARG A 582 -57.28 -2.88 13.77
N ARG A 583 -56.66 -4.02 13.43
CA ARG A 583 -57.38 -5.16 12.83
C ARG A 583 -58.53 -5.61 13.73
N GLY A 584 -58.29 -5.77 15.04
CA GLY A 584 -59.33 -6.20 15.98
C GLY A 584 -60.59 -5.33 15.92
N ARG A 585 -60.44 -4.00 15.95
CA ARG A 585 -61.58 -3.07 15.83
C ARG A 585 -62.25 -3.07 14.45
N LEU A 586 -61.47 -3.23 13.37
CA LEU A 586 -62.03 -3.34 12.02
C LEU A 586 -62.79 -4.66 11.82
N GLU A 587 -62.30 -5.76 12.38
CA GLU A 587 -63.03 -7.04 12.39
C GLU A 587 -64.29 -7.01 13.25
N GLU A 588 -64.24 -6.38 14.43
CA GLU A 588 -65.41 -6.11 15.27
C GLU A 588 -66.46 -5.35 14.45
N SER A 589 -66.10 -4.20 13.87
CA SER A 589 -66.98 -3.42 12.99
C SER A 589 -67.53 -4.24 11.81
N ARG A 590 -66.71 -5.10 11.18
CA ARG A 590 -67.16 -5.94 10.06
C ARG A 590 -68.22 -6.97 10.51
N ARG A 591 -68.08 -7.56 11.70
CA ARG A 591 -69.07 -8.51 12.25
C ARG A 591 -70.42 -7.82 12.50
N LEU A 592 -70.41 -6.61 13.07
CA LEU A 592 -71.60 -5.78 13.26
C LEU A 592 -72.30 -5.48 11.93
N TRP A 593 -71.56 -4.93 10.96
CA TRP A 593 -72.15 -4.53 9.68
C TRP A 593 -72.56 -5.72 8.80
N GLN A 594 -71.89 -6.85 8.90
CA GLN A 594 -72.32 -8.10 8.27
C GLN A 594 -73.67 -8.56 8.85
N PHE A 595 -73.79 -8.64 10.18
CA PHE A 595 -75.03 -9.00 10.86
C PHE A 595 -76.19 -8.02 10.53
N LEU A 596 -75.94 -6.71 10.56
CA LEU A 596 -76.96 -5.69 10.26
C LEU A 596 -77.44 -5.76 8.80
N TRP A 597 -76.58 -6.18 7.88
CA TRP A 597 -76.96 -6.46 6.49
C TRP A 597 -77.77 -7.76 6.37
N GLU A 598 -77.28 -8.88 6.93
CA GLU A 598 -77.97 -10.19 6.91
C GLU A 598 -79.38 -10.11 7.52
N LEU A 599 -79.52 -9.43 8.67
CA LEU A 599 -80.84 -9.18 9.29
C LEU A 599 -81.68 -8.16 8.49
N GLY A 600 -81.04 -7.26 7.75
CA GLY A 600 -81.71 -6.31 6.86
C GLY A 600 -82.40 -6.98 5.67
N GLU A 601 -81.77 -7.99 5.07
CA GLU A 601 -82.31 -8.79 3.96
C GLU A 601 -83.52 -9.63 4.41
N GLU A 602 -83.42 -10.35 5.54
CA GLU A 602 -84.57 -11.10 6.09
C GLU A 602 -85.74 -10.16 6.43
N ALA A 603 -85.46 -8.98 6.98
CA ALA A 603 -86.48 -7.96 7.22
C ALA A 603 -87.10 -7.42 5.90
N ALA A 604 -86.33 -7.35 4.81
CA ALA A 604 -86.84 -6.94 3.50
C ALA A 604 -87.78 -8.01 2.92
N TRP A 605 -87.42 -9.30 3.00
CA TRP A 605 -88.29 -10.40 2.60
C TRP A 605 -89.60 -10.40 3.40
N ILE A 606 -89.56 -10.21 4.73
CA ILE A 606 -90.77 -10.14 5.57
C ILE A 606 -91.74 -9.05 5.06
N ARG A 607 -91.25 -7.84 4.78
CA ARG A 607 -92.08 -6.73 4.30
C ARG A 607 -92.62 -6.95 2.88
N GLU A 608 -91.87 -7.63 2.01
CA GLU A 608 -92.37 -8.03 0.69
C GLU A 608 -93.52 -9.03 0.81
N GLN A 609 -93.36 -10.06 1.65
CA GLN A 609 -94.42 -11.05 1.90
C GLN A 609 -95.66 -10.43 2.56
N GLU A 610 -95.47 -9.48 3.48
CA GLU A 610 -96.57 -8.73 4.10
C GLU A 610 -97.41 -7.98 3.05
N GLN A 611 -96.77 -7.30 2.08
CA GLN A 611 -97.47 -6.66 0.97
C GLN A 611 -98.18 -7.65 0.05
N ILE A 612 -97.63 -8.85 -0.17
CA ILE A 612 -98.27 -9.91 -0.96
C ILE A 612 -99.52 -10.44 -0.24
N LEU A 613 -99.46 -10.62 1.09
CA LEU A 613 -100.60 -11.05 1.92
C LEU A 613 -101.70 -9.99 2.09
N ALA A 614 -101.37 -8.71 1.95
CA ALA A 614 -102.33 -7.60 2.06
C ALA A 614 -103.45 -7.64 1.00
N SER A 615 -103.34 -8.47 -0.05
CA SER A 615 -104.41 -8.71 -1.01
C SER A 615 -105.68 -9.26 -0.36
N GLY A 616 -106.82 -8.61 -0.64
CA GLY A 616 -108.15 -9.06 -0.19
C GLY A 616 -108.83 -10.09 -1.10
N ASP A 617 -108.24 -10.45 -2.25
CA ASP A 617 -108.85 -11.34 -3.24
C ASP A 617 -108.98 -12.78 -2.70
N CYS A 618 -110.20 -13.27 -2.50
CA CYS A 618 -110.46 -14.62 -1.98
C CYS A 618 -110.95 -15.60 -3.05
N GLY A 619 -110.84 -15.23 -4.33
CA GLY A 619 -111.44 -15.97 -5.45
C GLY A 619 -112.81 -15.40 -5.84
N ARG A 620 -113.40 -15.99 -6.87
CA ARG A 620 -114.75 -15.65 -7.38
C ARG A 620 -115.64 -16.87 -7.60
N ASP A 621 -115.04 -18.05 -7.52
CA ASP A 621 -115.62 -19.37 -7.69
C ASP A 621 -114.79 -20.37 -6.86
N LEU A 622 -115.29 -21.60 -6.72
CA LEU A 622 -114.65 -22.65 -5.92
C LEU A 622 -113.23 -22.96 -6.41
N SER A 623 -112.99 -22.97 -7.72
CA SER A 623 -111.69 -23.33 -8.32
C SER A 623 -110.62 -22.28 -8.03
N SER A 624 -110.95 -21.00 -8.16
CA SER A 624 -110.05 -19.88 -7.86
C SER A 624 -109.79 -19.74 -6.36
N ALA A 625 -110.80 -19.95 -5.52
CA ALA A 625 -110.64 -19.95 -4.07
C ALA A 625 -109.74 -21.10 -3.59
N LEU A 626 -109.94 -22.33 -4.09
CA LEU A 626 -109.09 -23.49 -3.80
C LEU A 626 -107.64 -23.29 -4.29
N HIS A 627 -107.45 -22.72 -5.48
CA HIS A 627 -106.12 -22.40 -5.99
C HIS A 627 -105.39 -21.36 -5.14
N LEU A 628 -106.09 -20.30 -4.70
CA LEU A 628 -105.53 -19.29 -3.79
C LEU A 628 -105.23 -19.86 -2.41
N LEU A 629 -106.06 -20.76 -1.88
CA LEU A 629 -105.79 -21.48 -0.63
C LEU A 629 -104.53 -22.35 -0.75
N SER A 630 -104.42 -23.19 -1.79
CA SER A 630 -103.25 -24.02 -2.04
C SER A 630 -101.96 -23.19 -2.23
N LYS A 631 -102.06 -22.05 -2.92
CA LYS A 631 -100.94 -21.10 -3.03
C LYS A 631 -100.54 -20.50 -1.67
N HIS A 632 -101.50 -20.25 -0.79
CA HIS A 632 -101.24 -19.75 0.55
C HIS A 632 -100.64 -20.83 1.47
N GLU A 633 -101.01 -22.10 1.31
CA GLU A 633 -100.35 -23.21 2.02
C GLU A 633 -98.88 -23.35 1.63
N ALA A 634 -98.56 -23.29 0.33
CA ALA A 634 -97.16 -23.29 -0.14
C ALA A 634 -96.35 -22.09 0.40
N PHE A 635 -96.99 -20.92 0.53
CA PHE A 635 -96.39 -19.75 1.18
C PHE A 635 -96.13 -19.96 2.68
N ARG A 636 -97.07 -20.59 3.40
CA ARG A 636 -96.91 -20.93 4.83
C ARG A 636 -95.75 -21.91 5.04
N ASP A 637 -95.53 -22.83 4.09
CA ASP A 637 -94.39 -23.73 4.11
C ASP A 637 -93.05 -22.99 3.84
N GLU A 638 -93.03 -21.95 3.00
CA GLU A 638 -91.87 -21.05 2.87
C GLU A 638 -91.58 -20.29 4.18
N MET A 639 -92.61 -19.76 4.86
CA MET A 639 -92.44 -19.17 6.20
C MET A 639 -91.85 -20.19 7.19
N ALA A 640 -92.35 -21.43 7.21
CA ALA A 640 -91.83 -22.47 8.09
C ALA A 640 -90.36 -22.79 7.81
N ALA A 641 -89.95 -22.78 6.54
CA ALA A 641 -88.54 -22.94 6.15
C ALA A 641 -87.66 -21.74 6.55
N ARG A 642 -88.19 -20.52 6.50
CA ARG A 642 -87.49 -19.26 6.87
C ARG A 642 -87.30 -19.04 8.36
N TYR A 643 -88.19 -19.58 9.20
CA TYR A 643 -88.12 -19.44 10.66
C TYR A 643 -86.78 -19.92 11.24
N GLY A 644 -86.24 -21.03 10.72
CA GLY A 644 -84.96 -21.59 11.13
C GLY A 644 -83.79 -20.62 10.88
N PRO A 645 -83.49 -20.22 9.61
CA PRO A 645 -82.49 -19.21 9.28
C PRO A 645 -82.63 -17.91 10.09
N LEU A 646 -83.82 -17.32 10.17
CA LEU A 646 -84.07 -16.10 10.93
C LEU A 646 -83.71 -16.27 12.42
N GLY A 647 -84.03 -17.42 13.02
CA GLY A 647 -83.65 -17.76 14.38
C GLY A 647 -82.13 -17.80 14.60
N HIS A 648 -81.36 -18.28 13.62
CA HIS A 648 -79.89 -18.27 13.67
C HIS A 648 -79.32 -16.85 13.56
N SER A 649 -79.83 -16.03 12.64
CA SER A 649 -79.43 -14.62 12.49
C SER A 649 -79.68 -13.84 13.79
N ILE A 650 -80.87 -13.99 14.38
CA ILE A 650 -81.21 -13.38 15.68
C ILE A 650 -80.28 -13.86 16.80
N ALA A 651 -80.00 -15.16 16.88
CA ALA A 651 -79.11 -15.72 17.90
C ALA A 651 -77.65 -15.23 17.77
N ALA A 652 -77.17 -14.98 16.55
CA ALA A 652 -75.88 -14.36 16.28
C ALA A 652 -75.84 -12.90 16.75
N GLY A 653 -76.89 -12.11 16.47
CA GLY A 653 -77.01 -10.75 17.00
C GLY A 653 -77.07 -10.70 18.54
N GLU A 654 -77.83 -11.60 19.17
CA GLU A 654 -77.84 -11.76 20.62
C GLU A 654 -76.47 -12.20 21.19
N GLN A 655 -75.61 -12.82 20.38
CA GLN A 655 -74.23 -13.11 20.77
C GLN A 655 -73.34 -11.86 20.72
N LEU A 656 -73.44 -11.02 19.68
CA LEU A 656 -72.73 -9.73 19.62
C LEU A 656 -73.09 -8.83 20.82
N VAL A 657 -74.36 -8.84 21.24
CA VAL A 657 -74.82 -8.15 22.46
C VAL A 657 -74.20 -8.76 23.73
N ARG A 658 -74.19 -10.10 23.86
CA ARG A 658 -73.56 -10.81 25.00
C ARG A 658 -72.05 -10.61 25.09
N GLU A 659 -71.37 -10.42 23.96
CA GLU A 659 -69.93 -10.13 23.89
C GLU A 659 -69.59 -8.68 24.25
N GLY A 660 -70.58 -7.81 24.49
CA GLY A 660 -70.39 -6.43 24.93
C GLY A 660 -69.98 -5.47 23.81
N HIS A 661 -70.29 -5.82 22.56
CA HIS A 661 -69.91 -5.07 21.37
C HIS A 661 -70.44 -3.63 21.39
N SER A 662 -69.62 -2.70 20.89
CA SER A 662 -69.97 -1.28 20.70
C SER A 662 -71.34 -1.00 20.02
N GLY A 663 -71.82 -1.86 19.13
CA GLY A 663 -73.13 -1.74 18.45
C GLY A 663 -74.31 -2.44 19.15
N ALA A 664 -74.14 -2.95 20.37
CA ALA A 664 -75.17 -3.70 21.10
C ALA A 664 -76.57 -3.03 21.27
N PRO A 665 -76.73 -1.69 21.36
CA PRO A 665 -78.08 -1.10 21.37
C PRO A 665 -78.78 -1.21 20.00
N GLU A 666 -78.09 -0.92 18.90
CA GLU A 666 -78.62 -0.95 17.52
C GLU A 666 -78.95 -2.40 17.11
N VAL A 667 -77.97 -3.30 17.22
CA VAL A 667 -78.07 -4.53 18.02
C VAL A 667 -79.51 -5.01 18.36
N THR A 668 -79.86 -4.70 19.61
CA THR A 668 -81.08 -5.12 20.29
C THR A 668 -82.34 -4.52 19.67
N GLU A 669 -82.30 -3.25 19.24
CA GLU A 669 -83.42 -2.55 18.60
C GLU A 669 -83.82 -3.24 17.29
N ARG A 670 -82.85 -3.56 16.42
CA ARG A 670 -83.12 -4.20 15.13
C ARG A 670 -83.63 -5.64 15.27
N ILE A 671 -83.17 -6.37 16.29
CA ILE A 671 -83.72 -7.69 16.64
C ILE A 671 -85.18 -7.58 17.11
N ALA A 672 -85.51 -6.58 17.93
CA ALA A 672 -86.88 -6.37 18.40
C ALA A 672 -87.83 -5.98 17.25
N ASP A 673 -87.38 -5.10 16.36
CA ASP A 673 -88.08 -4.69 15.14
C ASP A 673 -88.41 -5.89 14.23
N VAL A 674 -87.41 -6.74 13.90
CA VAL A 674 -87.64 -7.91 13.05
C VAL A 674 -88.50 -8.99 13.74
N ARG A 675 -88.38 -9.15 15.06
CA ARG A 675 -89.29 -10.02 15.85
C ARG A 675 -90.75 -9.53 15.76
N ALA A 676 -90.98 -8.21 15.77
CA ALA A 676 -92.31 -7.63 15.62
C ALA A 676 -92.85 -7.80 14.20
N GLN A 677 -92.04 -7.52 13.16
CA GLN A 677 -92.42 -7.73 11.75
C GLN A 677 -92.78 -9.20 11.48
N TRP A 678 -92.00 -10.16 11.99
CA TRP A 678 -92.32 -11.59 11.87
C TRP A 678 -93.65 -11.96 12.54
N ALA A 679 -93.89 -11.48 13.77
CA ALA A 679 -95.13 -11.76 14.49
C ALA A 679 -96.36 -11.20 13.76
N HIS A 680 -96.24 -10.02 13.14
CA HIS A 680 -97.31 -9.43 12.34
C HIS A 680 -97.54 -10.15 11.00
N LEU A 681 -96.47 -10.63 10.36
CA LEU A 681 -96.57 -11.49 9.17
C LEU A 681 -97.32 -12.79 9.49
N GLU A 682 -97.01 -13.42 10.63
CA GLU A 682 -97.72 -14.61 11.11
C GLU A 682 -99.22 -14.35 11.36
N GLU A 683 -99.57 -13.23 11.99
CA GLU A 683 -100.97 -12.85 12.24
C GLU A 683 -101.73 -12.58 10.94
N THR A 684 -101.12 -11.81 10.04
CA THR A 684 -101.67 -11.48 8.72
C THR A 684 -101.86 -12.74 7.86
N SER A 685 -100.91 -13.68 7.95
CA SER A 685 -100.98 -15.00 7.32
C SER A 685 -102.16 -15.81 7.86
N LYS A 686 -102.31 -15.95 9.19
CA LYS A 686 -103.44 -16.66 9.82
C LYS A 686 -104.81 -16.07 9.43
N LEU A 687 -104.92 -14.73 9.40
CA LEU A 687 -106.13 -14.04 8.96
C LEU A 687 -106.38 -14.18 7.45
N ARG A 688 -105.34 -14.41 6.64
CA ARG A 688 -105.47 -14.71 5.21
C ARG A 688 -105.94 -16.15 4.97
N GLU A 689 -105.38 -17.12 5.70
CA GLU A 689 -105.79 -18.53 5.67
C GLU A 689 -107.28 -18.68 6.02
N GLN A 690 -107.72 -18.00 7.09
CA GLN A 690 -109.13 -17.99 7.52
C GLN A 690 -110.05 -17.47 6.42
N ARG A 691 -109.84 -16.25 5.91
CA ARG A 691 -110.67 -15.67 4.84
C ARG A 691 -110.72 -16.52 3.58
N LEU A 692 -109.62 -17.18 3.21
CA LEU A 692 -109.59 -18.11 2.07
C LEU A 692 -110.41 -19.37 2.34
N LYS A 693 -110.30 -19.97 3.53
CA LYS A 693 -111.11 -21.15 3.93
C LYS A 693 -112.60 -20.82 4.01
N GLU A 694 -112.97 -19.66 4.54
CA GLU A 694 -114.36 -19.19 4.57
C GLU A 694 -114.92 -18.97 3.16
N SER A 695 -114.11 -18.42 2.23
CA SER A 695 -114.51 -18.22 0.83
C SER A 695 -114.62 -19.54 0.05
N VAL A 696 -113.74 -20.51 0.33
CA VAL A 696 -113.87 -21.89 -0.19
C VAL A 696 -115.15 -22.54 0.33
N ALA A 697 -115.45 -22.45 1.63
CA ALA A 697 -116.67 -23.02 2.20
C ALA A 697 -117.94 -22.39 1.61
N LEU A 698 -117.96 -21.06 1.42
CA LEU A 698 -119.07 -20.36 0.77
C LEU A 698 -119.27 -20.81 -0.68
N HIS A 699 -118.19 -20.92 -1.46
CA HIS A 699 -118.29 -21.37 -2.85
C HIS A 699 -118.59 -22.86 -2.97
N GLN A 700 -118.15 -23.71 -2.04
CA GLN A 700 -118.52 -25.12 -1.97
C GLN A 700 -120.02 -25.25 -1.73
N PHE A 701 -120.55 -24.58 -0.69
CA PHE A 701 -121.99 -24.53 -0.43
C PHE A 701 -122.76 -23.99 -1.65
N GLN A 702 -122.27 -22.94 -2.31
CA GLN A 702 -122.93 -22.42 -3.52
C GLN A 702 -122.97 -23.44 -4.66
N THR A 703 -121.88 -24.19 -4.91
CA THR A 703 -121.83 -25.24 -5.94
C THR A 703 -122.76 -26.38 -5.58
N ASP A 704 -122.61 -26.96 -4.38
CA ASP A 704 -123.42 -28.08 -3.90
C ASP A 704 -124.92 -27.71 -3.88
N ALA A 705 -125.25 -26.46 -3.51
CA ALA A 705 -126.62 -25.93 -3.53
C ALA A 705 -127.19 -25.75 -4.95
N ASN A 706 -126.38 -25.30 -5.90
CA ASN A 706 -126.80 -25.16 -7.30
C ASN A 706 -127.05 -26.54 -7.94
N ASP A 707 -126.17 -27.51 -7.66
CA ASP A 707 -126.31 -28.88 -8.16
C ASP A 707 -127.52 -29.58 -7.52
N MET A 708 -127.77 -29.33 -6.24
CA MET A 708 -128.97 -29.80 -5.51
C MET A 708 -130.26 -29.21 -6.09
N GLU A 709 -130.33 -27.89 -6.32
CA GLU A 709 -131.48 -27.23 -6.98
C GLU A 709 -131.69 -27.71 -8.42
N ALA A 710 -130.60 -27.94 -9.18
CA ALA A 710 -130.68 -28.46 -10.54
C ALA A 710 -131.21 -29.90 -10.58
N TRP A 711 -130.78 -30.77 -9.64
CA TRP A 711 -131.36 -32.11 -9.48
C TRP A 711 -132.84 -32.03 -9.06
N MET A 712 -133.20 -31.16 -8.11
CA MET A 712 -134.60 -31.02 -7.65
C MET A 712 -135.52 -30.63 -8.81
N LEU A 713 -135.10 -29.71 -9.68
CA LEU A 713 -135.88 -29.32 -10.86
C LEU A 713 -136.06 -30.46 -11.87
N GLU A 714 -135.03 -31.28 -12.12
CA GLU A 714 -135.12 -32.43 -13.03
C GLU A 714 -135.95 -33.57 -12.43
N ALA A 715 -135.75 -33.92 -11.15
CA ALA A 715 -136.54 -34.92 -10.46
C ALA A 715 -138.02 -34.51 -10.35
N LEU A 716 -138.32 -33.23 -10.06
CA LEU A 716 -139.67 -32.68 -10.09
C LEU A 716 -140.28 -32.76 -11.51
N ARG A 717 -139.51 -32.46 -12.56
CA ARG A 717 -139.94 -32.60 -13.96
C ARG A 717 -140.29 -34.05 -14.33
N GLN A 718 -139.52 -35.03 -13.84
CA GLN A 718 -139.80 -36.45 -14.05
C GLN A 718 -141.05 -36.89 -13.28
N VAL A 719 -141.14 -36.54 -12.00
CA VAL A 719 -142.26 -36.90 -11.12
C VAL A 719 -143.59 -36.27 -11.58
N SER A 720 -143.60 -35.03 -12.06
CA SER A 720 -144.81 -34.25 -12.39
C SER A 720 -145.49 -34.61 -13.72
N SER A 721 -144.96 -35.57 -14.50
CA SER A 721 -145.62 -36.00 -15.75
C SER A 721 -146.95 -36.73 -15.46
N GLU A 722 -148.04 -36.39 -16.15
CA GLU A 722 -149.32 -37.11 -16.01
C GLU A 722 -149.36 -38.47 -16.74
N GLU A 723 -148.27 -38.86 -17.40
CA GLU A 723 -148.21 -40.09 -18.20
C GLU A 723 -148.14 -41.36 -17.33
N VAL A 724 -149.21 -42.15 -17.38
CA VAL A 724 -149.30 -43.47 -16.71
C VAL A 724 -149.06 -44.66 -17.64
N GLY A 725 -148.73 -44.44 -18.92
CA GLY A 725 -148.61 -45.48 -19.95
C GLY A 725 -149.94 -45.80 -20.65
N HIS A 726 -149.89 -46.61 -21.70
CA HIS A 726 -151.03 -46.96 -22.55
C HIS A 726 -151.36 -48.47 -22.58
N ASP A 727 -150.52 -49.30 -21.97
CA ASP A 727 -150.65 -50.75 -21.82
C ASP A 727 -149.87 -51.24 -20.59
N GLU A 728 -150.06 -52.51 -20.20
CA GLU A 728 -149.40 -53.05 -18.99
C GLU A 728 -147.87 -52.93 -19.04
N PHE A 729 -147.24 -53.07 -20.21
CA PHE A 729 -145.78 -53.07 -20.36
C PHE A 729 -145.18 -51.65 -20.25
N SER A 730 -145.81 -50.66 -20.89
CA SER A 730 -145.43 -49.24 -20.78
C SER A 730 -145.65 -48.73 -19.35
N THR A 731 -146.80 -49.02 -18.75
CA THR A 731 -147.09 -48.70 -17.34
C THR A 731 -146.12 -49.39 -16.38
N GLN A 732 -145.79 -50.67 -16.58
CA GLN A 732 -144.80 -51.38 -15.76
C GLN A 732 -143.39 -50.78 -15.90
N THR A 733 -143.02 -50.33 -17.11
CA THR A 733 -141.74 -49.66 -17.37
C THR A 733 -141.66 -48.30 -16.68
N LEU A 734 -142.74 -47.51 -16.73
CA LEU A 734 -142.85 -46.24 -16.01
C LEU A 734 -142.88 -46.44 -14.48
N ALA A 735 -143.58 -47.47 -13.98
CA ALA A 735 -143.60 -47.82 -12.56
C ALA A 735 -142.26 -48.36 -12.04
N ARG A 736 -141.37 -48.85 -12.92
CA ARG A 736 -139.98 -49.18 -12.55
C ARG A 736 -139.12 -47.92 -12.47
N LYS A 737 -139.18 -47.04 -13.48
CA LYS A 737 -138.51 -45.73 -13.47
C LYS A 737 -138.92 -44.87 -12.27
N GLN A 738 -140.19 -44.89 -11.90
CA GLN A 738 -140.69 -44.18 -10.72
C GLN A 738 -140.03 -44.68 -9.42
N ARG A 739 -139.70 -45.98 -9.30
CA ARG A 739 -138.94 -46.50 -8.14
C ARG A 739 -137.47 -46.14 -8.20
N GLU A 740 -136.86 -46.18 -9.39
CA GLU A 740 -135.49 -45.70 -9.62
C GLU A 740 -135.36 -44.24 -9.11
N VAL A 741 -136.34 -43.39 -9.43
CA VAL A 741 -136.44 -42.00 -8.93
C VAL A 741 -136.75 -41.91 -7.43
N GLU A 742 -137.64 -42.74 -6.87
CA GLU A 742 -137.90 -42.77 -5.41
C GLU A 742 -136.69 -43.18 -4.58
N GLU A 743 -135.85 -44.08 -5.09
CA GLU A 743 -134.58 -44.48 -4.47
C GLU A 743 -133.55 -43.33 -4.56
N GLU A 744 -133.46 -42.63 -5.70
CA GLU A 744 -132.65 -41.42 -5.84
C GLU A 744 -133.08 -40.33 -4.84
N ILE A 745 -134.38 -40.03 -4.74
CA ILE A 745 -134.92 -39.01 -3.82
C ILE A 745 -134.49 -39.31 -2.38
N GLN A 746 -134.67 -40.56 -1.94
CA GLN A 746 -134.24 -40.99 -0.60
C GLN A 746 -132.73 -40.83 -0.37
N SER A 747 -131.88 -41.11 -1.37
CA SER A 747 -130.43 -40.91 -1.23
C SER A 747 -130.01 -39.44 -1.18
N HIS A 748 -130.73 -38.54 -1.87
CA HIS A 748 -130.38 -37.12 -1.90
C HIS A 748 -130.69 -36.40 -0.58
N ARG A 749 -131.48 -37.00 0.33
CA ARG A 749 -131.72 -36.46 1.68
C ARG A 749 -130.42 -36.13 2.41
N SER A 750 -129.43 -37.04 2.39
CA SER A 750 -128.16 -36.83 3.08
C SER A 750 -127.32 -35.68 2.50
N LEU A 751 -127.58 -35.27 1.25
CA LEU A 751 -126.94 -34.10 0.65
C LEU A 751 -127.59 -32.80 1.14
N ILE A 752 -128.91 -32.78 1.35
CA ILE A 752 -129.60 -31.66 1.99
C ILE A 752 -129.13 -31.53 3.44
N ASP A 753 -129.05 -32.63 4.19
CA ASP A 753 -128.54 -32.62 5.57
C ASP A 753 -127.07 -32.14 5.62
N SER A 754 -126.23 -32.56 4.65
CA SER A 754 -124.86 -32.04 4.48
C SER A 754 -124.81 -30.54 4.14
N LEU A 755 -125.74 -30.03 3.33
CA LEU A 755 -125.86 -28.59 3.03
C LEU A 755 -126.28 -27.80 4.28
N GLN A 756 -127.12 -28.37 5.14
CA GLN A 756 -127.47 -27.78 6.44
C GLN A 756 -126.24 -27.72 7.36
N GLU A 757 -125.45 -28.80 7.46
CA GLU A 757 -124.18 -28.79 8.21
C GLU A 757 -123.18 -27.77 7.65
N GLN A 758 -122.97 -27.71 6.33
CA GLN A 758 -122.12 -26.72 5.69
C GLN A 758 -122.54 -25.29 6.06
N ALA A 759 -123.83 -24.95 5.91
CA ALA A 759 -124.35 -23.62 6.22
C ALA A 759 -124.17 -23.21 7.69
N LEU A 760 -124.21 -24.18 8.63
CA LEU A 760 -123.91 -23.95 10.05
C LEU A 760 -122.43 -23.68 10.32
N THR A 761 -121.52 -24.14 9.46
CA THR A 761 -120.08 -23.82 9.56
C THR A 761 -119.69 -22.47 8.93
N LEU A 762 -120.57 -21.86 8.13
CA LEU A 762 -120.28 -20.58 7.50
C LEU A 762 -120.28 -19.41 8.52
N PRO A 763 -119.33 -18.45 8.40
CA PRO A 763 -119.38 -17.21 9.16
C PRO A 763 -120.74 -16.50 9.06
N GLN A 764 -121.18 -15.89 10.16
CA GLN A 764 -122.50 -15.27 10.26
C GLN A 764 -122.79 -14.22 9.17
N ALA A 765 -121.75 -13.57 8.63
CA ALA A 765 -121.87 -12.63 7.50
C ALA A 765 -122.22 -13.32 6.17
N PHE A 766 -121.70 -14.53 5.92
CA PHE A 766 -122.00 -15.32 4.74
C PHE A 766 -123.31 -16.12 4.90
N ALA A 767 -123.65 -16.56 6.11
CA ALA A 767 -124.95 -17.18 6.40
C ALA A 767 -126.15 -16.23 6.19
N ARG A 768 -125.93 -14.91 6.26
CA ARG A 768 -126.91 -13.85 5.91
C ARG A 768 -126.65 -13.21 4.53
N SER A 769 -125.91 -13.91 3.67
CA SER A 769 -125.75 -13.49 2.28
C SER A 769 -126.94 -14.02 1.46
N PRO A 770 -127.41 -13.29 0.42
CA PRO A 770 -128.52 -13.76 -0.42
C PRO A 770 -128.18 -15.02 -1.24
N GLN A 771 -126.91 -15.47 -1.23
CA GLN A 771 -126.48 -16.75 -1.80
C GLN A 771 -126.72 -17.97 -0.87
N VAL A 772 -127.12 -17.73 0.38
CA VAL A 772 -127.34 -18.77 1.43
C VAL A 772 -128.69 -18.59 2.12
N GLU A 773 -129.05 -17.36 2.50
CA GLU A 773 -130.27 -17.06 3.24
C GLU A 773 -131.52 -17.44 2.42
N GLY A 774 -132.44 -18.19 3.03
CA GLY A 774 -133.69 -18.66 2.39
C GLY A 774 -133.56 -19.87 1.46
N ARG A 775 -132.37 -20.20 0.92
CA ARG A 775 -132.20 -21.35 0.01
C ARG A 775 -132.50 -22.69 0.68
N LEU A 776 -131.91 -22.95 1.86
CA LEU A 776 -132.13 -24.20 2.60
C LEU A 776 -133.62 -24.45 2.94
N PRO A 777 -134.38 -23.49 3.49
CA PRO A 777 -135.84 -23.64 3.65
C PRO A 777 -136.60 -23.89 2.34
N ALA A 778 -136.19 -23.27 1.23
CA ALA A 778 -136.82 -23.49 -0.07
C ALA A 778 -136.53 -24.89 -0.62
N MET A 779 -135.30 -25.39 -0.47
CA MET A 779 -134.91 -26.76 -0.80
C MET A 779 -135.67 -27.79 0.04
N GLU A 780 -135.79 -27.57 1.36
CA GLU A 780 -136.53 -28.47 2.25
C GLU A 780 -138.01 -28.56 1.82
N GLN A 781 -138.64 -27.41 1.53
CA GLN A 781 -140.01 -27.33 1.01
C GLN A 781 -140.16 -28.01 -0.36
N GLN A 782 -139.24 -27.78 -1.29
CA GLN A 782 -139.24 -28.44 -2.61
C GLN A 782 -139.04 -29.94 -2.48
N TYR A 783 -138.21 -30.41 -1.55
CA TYR A 783 -138.03 -31.83 -1.28
C TYR A 783 -139.30 -32.48 -0.69
N GLU A 784 -139.98 -31.84 0.26
CA GLU A 784 -141.29 -32.30 0.77
C GLU A 784 -142.35 -32.36 -0.34
N GLU A 785 -142.45 -31.32 -1.17
CA GLU A 785 -143.36 -31.28 -2.32
C GLU A 785 -143.05 -32.42 -3.30
N LEU A 786 -141.78 -32.61 -3.67
CA LEU A 786 -141.32 -33.64 -4.62
C LEU A 786 -141.58 -35.05 -4.08
N VAL A 787 -141.33 -35.32 -2.79
CA VAL A 787 -141.72 -36.57 -2.12
C VAL A 787 -143.24 -36.79 -2.19
N SER A 788 -144.06 -35.75 -1.98
CA SER A 788 -145.52 -35.86 -2.04
C SER A 788 -146.05 -36.14 -3.45
N LEU A 789 -145.50 -35.47 -4.47
CA LEU A 789 -145.85 -35.70 -5.87
C LEU A 789 -145.38 -37.08 -6.34
N SER A 790 -144.23 -37.54 -5.86
CA SER A 790 -143.68 -38.88 -6.14
C SER A 790 -144.62 -39.97 -5.62
N LEU A 791 -145.09 -39.82 -4.37
CA LEU A 791 -146.09 -40.70 -3.76
C LEU A 791 -147.40 -40.75 -4.59
N LEU A 792 -147.88 -39.60 -5.07
CA LEU A 792 -149.08 -39.50 -5.91
C LEU A 792 -148.87 -40.14 -7.28
N ARG A 793 -147.72 -39.91 -7.93
CA ARG A 793 -147.40 -40.51 -9.23
C ARG A 793 -147.30 -42.03 -9.15
N ARG A 794 -146.70 -42.57 -8.09
CA ARG A 794 -146.66 -44.02 -7.84
C ARG A 794 -148.06 -44.58 -7.66
N GLN A 795 -148.93 -43.94 -6.88
CA GLN A 795 -150.33 -44.39 -6.74
C GLN A 795 -151.09 -44.37 -8.07
N ALA A 796 -150.88 -43.34 -8.91
CA ALA A 796 -151.49 -43.26 -10.24
C ALA A 796 -150.98 -44.38 -11.18
N LEU A 797 -149.67 -44.66 -11.18
CA LEU A 797 -149.06 -45.75 -11.94
C LEU A 797 -149.48 -47.13 -11.44
N GLU A 798 -149.61 -47.34 -10.12
CA GLU A 798 -150.12 -48.58 -9.54
C GLU A 798 -151.59 -48.81 -9.89
N GLY A 799 -152.41 -47.76 -9.84
CA GLY A 799 -153.81 -47.79 -10.26
C GLY A 799 -153.97 -48.10 -11.76
N ALA A 800 -153.16 -47.46 -12.61
CA ALA A 800 -153.13 -47.76 -14.05
C ALA A 800 -152.62 -49.18 -14.34
N LEU A 801 -151.62 -49.67 -13.60
CA LEU A 801 -151.11 -51.03 -13.75
C LEU A 801 -152.18 -52.07 -13.38
N ALA A 802 -152.94 -51.82 -12.31
CA ALA A 802 -154.08 -52.65 -11.93
C ALA A 802 -155.19 -52.61 -12.99
N LEU A 803 -155.50 -51.44 -13.55
CA LEU A 803 -156.47 -51.27 -14.64
C LEU A 803 -156.05 -52.05 -15.90
N TYR A 804 -154.81 -51.88 -16.37
CA TYR A 804 -154.31 -52.59 -17.55
C TYR A 804 -154.15 -54.09 -17.33
N ARG A 805 -153.87 -54.55 -16.11
CA ARG A 805 -153.97 -55.97 -15.73
C ARG A 805 -155.39 -56.50 -15.80
N MET A 806 -156.36 -55.78 -15.26
CA MET A 806 -157.76 -56.18 -15.41
C MET A 806 -158.19 -56.21 -16.87
N PHE A 807 -157.66 -55.33 -17.74
CA PHE A 807 -157.90 -55.40 -19.18
C PHE A 807 -157.12 -56.53 -19.89
N SER A 808 -155.90 -56.87 -19.48
CA SER A 808 -155.15 -57.99 -20.06
C SER A 808 -155.74 -59.34 -19.63
N GLU A 809 -156.14 -59.48 -18.36
CA GLU A 809 -156.90 -60.62 -17.83
C GLU A 809 -158.30 -60.72 -18.45
N ALA A 810 -159.04 -59.62 -18.59
CA ALA A 810 -160.35 -59.63 -19.25
C ALA A 810 -160.24 -59.94 -20.75
N GLY A 811 -159.22 -59.41 -21.44
CA GLY A 811 -158.94 -59.74 -22.84
C GLY A 811 -158.52 -61.19 -23.03
N ALA A 812 -157.73 -61.76 -22.12
CA ALA A 812 -157.41 -63.18 -22.11
C ALA A 812 -158.65 -64.05 -21.83
N CYS A 813 -159.51 -63.65 -20.90
CA CYS A 813 -160.81 -64.29 -20.67
C CYS A 813 -161.72 -64.19 -21.89
N GLN A 814 -161.76 -63.05 -22.59
CA GLN A 814 -162.58 -62.87 -23.79
C GLN A 814 -162.06 -63.71 -24.96
N LEU A 815 -160.75 -63.72 -25.21
CA LEU A 815 -160.14 -64.62 -26.21
C LEU A 815 -160.37 -66.10 -25.87
N TRP A 816 -160.34 -66.47 -24.59
CA TRP A 816 -160.69 -67.82 -24.14
C TRP A 816 -162.17 -68.14 -24.37
N VAL A 817 -163.08 -67.19 -24.09
CA VAL A 817 -164.52 -67.36 -24.40
C VAL A 817 -164.74 -67.48 -25.91
N GLU A 818 -164.15 -66.63 -26.74
CA GLU A 818 -164.24 -66.69 -28.21
C GLU A 818 -163.65 -68.01 -28.75
N GLU A 819 -162.54 -68.50 -28.20
CA GLU A 819 -161.98 -69.82 -28.53
C GLU A 819 -162.95 -70.96 -28.15
N LYS A 820 -163.61 -70.91 -26.98
CA LYS A 820 -164.59 -71.91 -26.57
C LYS A 820 -165.93 -71.79 -27.30
N GLU A 821 -166.32 -70.61 -27.74
CA GLU A 821 -167.53 -70.38 -28.53
C GLU A 821 -167.33 -70.87 -29.98
N GLN A 822 -166.15 -70.63 -30.58
CA GLN A 822 -165.75 -71.28 -31.84
C GLN A 822 -165.67 -72.81 -31.70
N TRP A 823 -165.17 -73.32 -30.57
CA TRP A 823 -165.12 -74.77 -30.29
C TRP A 823 -166.51 -75.38 -30.13
N LEU A 824 -167.45 -74.68 -29.48
CA LEU A 824 -168.86 -75.06 -29.37
C LEU A 824 -169.56 -75.07 -30.74
N HIS A 825 -169.32 -74.05 -31.57
CA HIS A 825 -169.85 -73.99 -32.94
C HIS A 825 -169.23 -75.01 -33.90
N ALA A 826 -168.12 -75.66 -33.52
CA ALA A 826 -167.46 -76.72 -34.29
C ALA A 826 -167.89 -78.15 -33.89
N MET A 827 -168.75 -78.33 -32.89
CA MET A 827 -169.21 -79.65 -32.43
C MET A 827 -170.61 -80.01 -32.92
N ASP A 828 -170.69 -80.86 -33.96
CA ASP A 828 -171.86 -81.69 -34.22
C ASP A 828 -172.02 -82.74 -33.10
N ILE A 829 -173.16 -82.75 -32.39
CA ILE A 829 -173.46 -83.70 -31.32
C ILE A 829 -174.63 -84.61 -31.75
N PRO A 830 -174.44 -85.94 -31.84
CA PRO A 830 -175.42 -86.87 -32.42
C PRO A 830 -176.53 -87.28 -31.44
N THR A 831 -177.63 -87.81 -31.97
CA THR A 831 -178.74 -88.36 -31.19
C THR A 831 -178.47 -89.77 -30.67
N ASN A 832 -177.95 -89.87 -29.44
CA ASN A 832 -178.38 -90.78 -28.37
C ASN A 832 -177.47 -90.65 -27.14
#